data_AF-A0A9E6EV23-F1
#
_entry.id   AF-A0A9E6EV23-F1
#
_cell.length_a   1.000
_cell.length_b   1.000
_cell.length_c   1.000
_cell.angle_alpha   90.00
_cell.angle_beta   90.00
_cell.angle_gamma   90.00
#
_symmetry.space_group_name_H-M   'P 1'
#
loop_
_entity.id
_entity.type
_entity.pdbx_description
1 polymer ?
#
loop_
_entity_poly.entity_id
_entity_poly.type
_entity_poly.pdbx_seq_one_letter_code
_entity_poly.pdbx_strand_id
1 'polypeptide(L)'
;MMKKIFILFVTSALFISAKVKADEGMWLPLLVERLNYVDMQKMGCHLTAEEIYSVNHSSIKDAIVSINNGRCTGSMISSEGLLLTNHHCAYNYIQNHSTVEKDYLKNGFWALNRIEELRNDKLTATFLISMEDVSGKILPYLKDNLSESERKAIVDSLSSIIEKQAVKGNLYTAKVIPFFEGNEYYLFITETYKDVRLVGAPPEAIGKFGGDTDNWMWPRETGDFSLFRIYMSPEGTPAEYSKKNVPYKPKYSLPISLKGVKKDDFTMILGFPGTTDRFITSYGVKLTLELNTAKVKIRKSILSIMSEDMKASKEVDIKYASKYAVISNYYKYYIGQSEQLEKLKIYDKKVAIENSFIAWYSNNPTLKKKYGTVLDEISKLNDNVRKYAITYSYYREAIMQGIELLVFANSYEELYKQLKIGAEEDTLNRLTQTFTYAAKQFFKNYNIGTDTKKCSAMMEMFNDDVPKEFLPDIYTTIQNKYKESISAYVDEMYNKSIFVSKDKLLEFLAKADYKKLDKDLGYITMISFYNKYKEVAELYNNAKLELAGKTRLFVDGIIEQNKDKKYYPNANSTMRLTYGKISDYNPSPSKSFGYYTTLKDLIDKENHDNSDFEVPPKLKQLYESKDYGKYSTDGEMRTCFISNNDQTGGMSGSPVINGNGELVGVAFDINWEATSVPILFDENYQRSIEVDIKYMLFIIDKYAGATNIIKELTLKE
;
A
#
# COMPACT_ATOMS: atom_id res chain seq x y z
N MET A 1 28.47 -17.80 -57.92
CA MET A 1 28.60 -17.75 -56.45
C MET A 1 28.01 -16.50 -55.79
N MET A 2 27.81 -15.38 -56.49
CA MET A 2 27.31 -14.12 -55.88
C MET A 2 25.78 -14.02 -55.70
N LYS A 3 24.95 -14.86 -56.34
CA LYS A 3 23.48 -14.83 -56.15
C LYS A 3 22.98 -15.60 -54.91
N LYS A 4 23.79 -16.48 -54.32
CA LYS A 4 23.42 -17.23 -53.09
C LYS A 4 23.81 -16.52 -51.79
N ILE A 5 24.74 -15.55 -51.85
CA ILE A 5 25.15 -14.74 -50.69
C ILE A 5 24.17 -13.58 -50.45
N PHE A 6 23.54 -13.05 -51.51
CA PHE A 6 22.54 -11.99 -51.38
C PHE A 6 21.23 -12.48 -50.74
N ILE A 7 20.84 -13.74 -50.98
CA ILE A 7 19.65 -14.34 -50.34
C ILE A 7 19.90 -14.61 -48.85
N LEU A 8 21.14 -14.95 -48.45
CA LEU A 8 21.48 -15.16 -47.03
C LEU A 8 21.51 -13.85 -46.21
N PHE A 9 21.86 -12.72 -46.85
CA PHE A 9 21.85 -11.39 -46.22
C PHE A 9 20.45 -10.77 -46.13
N VAL A 10 19.55 -11.11 -47.05
CA VAL A 10 18.15 -10.61 -47.03
C VAL A 10 17.26 -11.43 -46.07
N THR A 11 17.55 -12.72 -45.83
CA THR A 11 16.85 -13.50 -44.80
C THR A 11 17.34 -13.25 -43.37
N SER A 12 18.53 -12.66 -43.17
CA SER A 12 19.04 -12.25 -41.85
C SER A 12 18.62 -10.82 -41.46
N ALA A 13 18.10 -10.02 -42.40
CA ALA A 13 17.51 -8.70 -42.14
C ALA A 13 16.01 -8.75 -41.77
N LEU A 14 15.36 -9.92 -41.84
CA LEU A 14 13.94 -10.12 -41.49
C LEU A 14 13.71 -10.67 -40.07
N PHE A 15 14.78 -10.85 -39.28
CA PHE A 15 14.72 -11.10 -37.84
C PHE A 15 15.12 -9.86 -37.03
N ILE A 16 14.68 -8.67 -37.47
CA ILE A 16 14.45 -7.60 -36.49
C ILE A 16 13.22 -8.06 -35.72
N SER A 17 13.46 -8.78 -34.63
CA SER A 17 12.48 -9.02 -33.58
C SER A 17 11.79 -7.70 -33.36
N ALA A 18 10.50 -7.60 -33.72
CA ALA A 18 9.66 -6.57 -33.15
C ALA A 18 9.88 -6.71 -31.65
N LYS A 19 10.59 -5.76 -31.04
CA LYS A 19 10.66 -5.67 -29.59
C LYS A 19 9.21 -5.51 -29.18
N VAL A 20 8.59 -6.62 -28.77
CA VAL A 20 7.34 -6.60 -28.04
C VAL A 20 7.69 -5.74 -26.84
N LYS A 21 7.17 -4.50 -26.82
CA LYS A 21 7.36 -3.58 -25.72
C LYS A 21 6.83 -4.29 -24.47
N ALA A 22 7.60 -4.24 -23.39
CA ALA A 22 7.02 -4.53 -22.09
C ALA A 22 6.00 -3.41 -21.81
N ASP A 23 4.76 -3.77 -21.49
CA ASP A 23 3.71 -2.77 -21.34
C ASP A 23 3.73 -2.21 -19.92
N GLU A 24 4.67 -1.27 -19.71
CA GLU A 24 4.65 -0.29 -18.63
C GLU A 24 3.24 0.32 -18.50
N GLY A 25 2.71 0.37 -17.28
CA GLY A 25 1.53 1.17 -16.98
C GLY A 25 0.52 0.56 -16.02
N MET A 26 -0.15 1.47 -15.30
CA MET A 26 -1.28 1.20 -14.42
C MET A 26 -2.53 1.89 -14.99
N TRP A 27 -3.20 1.20 -15.91
CA TRP A 27 -4.25 1.70 -16.78
C TRP A 27 -5.60 1.77 -16.07
N LEU A 28 -6.44 2.74 -16.45
CA LEU A 28 -7.84 2.78 -15.98
C LEU A 28 -8.64 1.67 -16.69
N PRO A 29 -9.33 0.76 -15.97
CA PRO A 29 -10.08 -0.32 -16.60
C PRO A 29 -11.16 0.17 -17.58
N LEU A 30 -11.78 1.33 -17.31
CA LEU A 30 -12.72 2.00 -18.21
C LEU A 30 -12.16 2.24 -19.62
N LEU A 31 -10.84 2.36 -19.77
CA LEU A 31 -10.17 2.70 -21.02
C LEU A 31 -9.54 1.50 -21.72
N VAL A 32 -9.74 0.28 -21.21
CA VAL A 32 -9.06 -0.94 -21.69
C VAL A 32 -9.31 -1.19 -23.18
N GLU A 33 -10.55 -1.03 -23.64
CA GLU A 33 -10.94 -1.23 -25.05
C GLU A 33 -10.15 -0.30 -25.98
N ARG A 34 -10.10 0.99 -25.62
CA ARG A 34 -9.47 2.04 -26.42
C ARG A 34 -7.95 1.97 -26.40
N LEU A 35 -7.36 1.68 -25.23
CA LEU A 35 -5.93 1.88 -25.01
C LEU A 35 -5.11 0.59 -25.04
N ASN A 36 -5.65 -0.56 -24.62
CA ASN A 36 -4.82 -1.72 -24.29
C ASN A 36 -5.25 -3.00 -25.01
N TYR A 37 -6.52 -3.12 -25.38
CA TYR A 37 -7.12 -4.37 -25.80
C TYR A 37 -6.37 -5.09 -26.93
N VAL A 38 -6.01 -4.35 -27.99
CA VAL A 38 -5.28 -4.91 -29.14
C VAL A 38 -3.90 -5.46 -28.74
N ASP A 39 -3.21 -4.79 -27.82
CA ASP A 39 -1.88 -5.21 -27.38
C ASP A 39 -1.98 -6.42 -26.43
N MET A 40 -2.96 -6.42 -25.52
CA MET A 40 -3.29 -7.58 -24.67
C MET A 40 -3.60 -8.84 -25.51
N GLN A 41 -4.41 -8.72 -26.56
CA GLN A 41 -4.75 -9.83 -27.46
C GLN A 41 -3.49 -10.41 -28.16
N LYS A 42 -2.61 -9.55 -28.67
CA LYS A 42 -1.32 -9.98 -29.26
C LYS A 42 -0.42 -10.70 -28.25
N MET A 43 -0.56 -10.40 -26.97
CA MET A 43 0.23 -11.01 -25.90
C MET A 43 -0.34 -12.34 -25.40
N GLY A 44 -1.57 -12.71 -25.79
CA GLY A 44 -2.21 -13.97 -25.39
C GLY A 44 -3.46 -13.81 -24.51
N CYS A 45 -4.03 -12.61 -24.42
CA CYS A 45 -5.36 -12.43 -23.83
C CYS A 45 -6.43 -12.98 -24.79
N HIS A 46 -7.37 -13.78 -24.28
CA HIS A 46 -8.50 -14.32 -25.02
C HIS A 46 -9.85 -13.73 -24.57
N LEU A 47 -9.83 -12.89 -23.53
CA LEU A 47 -10.99 -12.15 -23.06
C LEU A 47 -11.31 -10.98 -23.97
N THR A 48 -12.56 -10.58 -24.01
CA THR A 48 -13.04 -9.29 -24.52
C THR A 48 -12.77 -8.16 -23.53
N ALA A 49 -12.80 -6.91 -24.01
CA ALA A 49 -12.70 -5.74 -23.14
C ALA A 49 -13.85 -5.70 -22.09
N GLU A 50 -15.05 -6.10 -22.50
CA GLU A 50 -16.24 -6.15 -21.65
C GLU A 50 -16.17 -7.23 -20.55
N GLU A 51 -15.52 -8.37 -20.81
CA GLU A 51 -15.25 -9.40 -19.79
C GLU A 51 -14.26 -8.92 -18.72
N ILE A 52 -13.39 -7.95 -19.05
CA ILE A 52 -12.49 -7.31 -18.09
C ILE A 52 -13.25 -6.23 -17.31
N TYR A 53 -13.86 -5.27 -18.01
CA TYR A 53 -14.60 -4.16 -17.43
C TYR A 53 -15.91 -3.91 -18.19
N SER A 54 -17.04 -4.04 -17.51
CA SER A 54 -18.35 -3.63 -18.02
C SER A 54 -19.18 -2.95 -16.94
N VAL A 55 -19.98 -1.95 -17.33
CA VAL A 55 -20.99 -1.34 -16.46
C VAL A 55 -22.38 -1.97 -16.64
N ASN A 56 -22.58 -2.72 -17.73
CA ASN A 56 -23.89 -3.24 -18.16
C ASN A 56 -24.12 -4.68 -17.74
N HIS A 57 -23.07 -5.48 -17.63
CA HIS A 57 -23.11 -6.86 -17.18
C HIS A 57 -21.92 -7.15 -16.25
N SER A 58 -21.91 -8.34 -15.65
CA SER A 58 -20.81 -8.69 -14.76
C SER A 58 -19.51 -8.90 -15.54
N SER A 59 -18.39 -8.54 -14.91
CA SER A 59 -17.04 -8.67 -15.47
C SER A 59 -16.02 -8.95 -14.36
N ILE A 60 -14.75 -9.17 -14.72
CA ILE A 60 -13.66 -9.43 -13.76
C ILE A 60 -13.58 -8.34 -12.67
N LYS A 61 -13.85 -7.07 -13.01
CA LYS A 61 -13.86 -5.96 -12.03
C LYS A 61 -14.69 -6.27 -10.77
N ASP A 62 -15.79 -7.03 -10.93
CA ASP A 62 -16.72 -7.32 -9.84
C ASP A 62 -16.17 -8.34 -8.84
N ALA A 63 -15.11 -9.07 -9.22
CA ALA A 63 -14.37 -9.92 -8.30
C ALA A 63 -13.23 -9.17 -7.58
N ILE A 64 -12.87 -7.96 -7.99
CA ILE A 64 -11.71 -7.24 -7.44
C ILE A 64 -12.15 -6.34 -6.28
N VAL A 65 -11.50 -6.50 -5.14
CA VAL A 65 -11.91 -5.88 -3.87
C VAL A 65 -10.82 -4.95 -3.37
N SER A 66 -11.19 -3.73 -3.05
CA SER A 66 -10.34 -2.79 -2.31
C SER A 66 -10.45 -3.08 -0.82
N ILE A 67 -9.33 -3.40 -0.17
CA ILE A 67 -9.30 -3.66 1.27
C ILE A 67 -8.84 -2.38 1.97
N ASN A 68 -9.65 -1.92 2.94
CA ASN A 68 -9.38 -0.72 3.74
C ASN A 68 -9.04 0.53 2.89
N ASN A 69 -9.85 0.78 1.84
CA ASN A 69 -9.70 1.93 0.95
C ASN A 69 -8.37 1.95 0.18
N GLY A 70 -7.98 0.83 -0.43
CA GLY A 70 -6.86 0.72 -1.35
C GLY A 70 -5.50 0.51 -0.66
N ARG A 71 -5.50 0.13 0.63
CA ARG A 71 -4.27 -0.26 1.32
C ARG A 71 -3.75 -1.62 0.84
N CYS A 72 -4.68 -2.50 0.51
CA CYS A 72 -4.45 -3.78 -0.16
C CYS A 72 -5.56 -4.03 -1.16
N THR A 73 -5.34 -5.04 -1.98
CA THR A 73 -6.32 -5.61 -2.90
C THR A 73 -6.70 -7.01 -2.41
N GLY A 74 -7.89 -7.47 -2.77
CA GLY A 74 -8.26 -8.87 -2.69
C GLY A 74 -9.13 -9.29 -3.87
N SER A 75 -9.46 -10.57 -3.93
CA SER A 75 -10.34 -11.11 -4.97
C SER A 75 -11.36 -12.12 -4.48
N MET A 76 -12.55 -12.09 -5.08
CA MET A 76 -13.61 -13.08 -4.84
C MET A 76 -13.26 -14.38 -5.56
N ILE A 77 -13.18 -15.48 -4.82
CA ILE A 77 -12.78 -16.80 -5.35
C ILE A 77 -13.85 -17.89 -5.16
N SER A 78 -15.05 -17.50 -4.73
CA SER A 78 -16.21 -18.39 -4.57
C SER A 78 -17.54 -17.64 -4.75
N SER A 79 -18.62 -18.39 -4.93
CA SER A 79 -19.99 -17.86 -4.93
C SER A 79 -20.55 -17.54 -3.54
N GLU A 80 -19.84 -17.86 -2.45
CA GLU A 80 -20.29 -17.62 -1.07
C GLU A 80 -19.46 -16.56 -0.33
N GLY A 81 -18.78 -15.68 -1.07
CA GLY A 81 -18.19 -14.49 -0.46
C GLY A 81 -16.76 -14.70 0.06
N LEU A 82 -16.11 -15.82 -0.25
CA LEU A 82 -14.69 -16.06 0.07
C LEU A 82 -13.80 -15.08 -0.69
N LEU A 83 -13.03 -14.31 0.07
CA LEU A 83 -12.12 -13.27 -0.36
C LEU A 83 -10.68 -13.71 -0.11
N LEU A 84 -9.86 -13.69 -1.16
CA LEU A 84 -8.43 -13.94 -1.11
C LEU A 84 -7.66 -12.62 -1.04
N THR A 85 -6.64 -12.55 -0.19
CA THR A 85 -5.65 -11.46 -0.16
C THR A 85 -4.32 -12.00 0.38
N ASN A 86 -3.32 -11.13 0.61
CA ASN A 86 -2.04 -11.54 1.18
C ASN A 86 -2.13 -11.79 2.69
N HIS A 87 -1.21 -12.61 3.22
CA HIS A 87 -1.01 -12.79 4.64
C HIS A 87 -0.62 -11.47 5.30
N HIS A 88 0.28 -10.69 4.69
CA HIS A 88 0.68 -9.39 5.24
C HIS A 88 -0.45 -8.35 5.26
N CYS A 89 -1.42 -8.46 4.34
CA CYS A 89 -2.63 -7.63 4.33
C CYS A 89 -3.62 -7.99 5.46
N ALA A 90 -3.62 -9.25 5.89
CA ALA A 90 -4.39 -9.74 7.03
C ALA A 90 -3.65 -9.63 8.38
N TYR A 91 -2.37 -9.29 8.36
CA TYR A 91 -1.47 -9.53 9.48
C TYR A 91 -1.89 -8.85 10.78
N ASN A 92 -2.37 -7.61 10.70
CA ASN A 92 -2.90 -6.90 11.87
C ASN A 92 -4.16 -7.58 12.43
N TYR A 93 -5.00 -8.19 11.59
CA TYR A 93 -6.19 -8.92 12.01
C TYR A 93 -5.84 -10.27 12.64
N ILE A 94 -4.87 -10.98 12.07
CA ILE A 94 -4.33 -12.22 12.65
C ILE A 94 -3.71 -11.93 14.03
N GLN A 95 -2.87 -10.87 14.12
CA GLN A 95 -2.27 -10.41 15.38
C GLN A 95 -3.32 -10.02 16.41
N ASN A 96 -4.36 -9.29 16.00
CA ASN A 96 -5.44 -8.87 16.91
C ASN A 96 -6.20 -10.05 17.52
N HIS A 97 -6.30 -11.18 16.82
CA HIS A 97 -6.93 -12.41 17.34
C HIS A 97 -5.95 -13.30 18.11
N SER A 98 -4.65 -13.02 18.04
CA SER A 98 -3.63 -13.85 18.67
C SER A 98 -3.46 -13.51 20.16
N THR A 99 -3.19 -14.55 20.96
CA THR A 99 -2.72 -14.45 22.35
C THR A 99 -1.55 -15.41 22.56
N VAL A 100 -0.95 -15.40 23.75
CA VAL A 100 0.10 -16.38 24.08
C VAL A 100 -0.43 -17.82 24.01
N GLU A 101 -1.68 -18.04 24.40
CA GLU A 101 -2.34 -19.35 24.39
C GLU A 101 -2.88 -19.73 23.01
N LYS A 102 -3.31 -18.73 22.22
CA LYS A 102 -3.85 -18.90 20.87
C LYS A 102 -3.02 -18.08 19.89
N ASP A 103 -1.81 -18.55 19.61
CA ASP A 103 -0.87 -17.85 18.74
C ASP A 103 -1.18 -18.18 17.26
N TYR A 104 -2.10 -17.43 16.66
CA TYR A 104 -2.46 -17.61 15.24
C TYR A 104 -1.37 -17.10 14.29
N LEU A 105 -0.48 -16.22 14.75
CA LEU A 105 0.71 -15.82 13.99
C LEU A 105 1.62 -17.04 13.81
N LYS A 106 1.98 -17.71 14.91
CA LYS A 106 2.86 -18.89 14.87
C LYS A 106 2.22 -20.11 14.21
N ASN A 107 0.94 -20.39 14.50
CA ASN A 107 0.32 -21.66 14.15
C ASN A 107 -0.60 -21.58 12.92
N GLY A 108 -0.91 -20.38 12.44
CA GLY A 108 -1.97 -20.15 11.47
C GLY A 108 -3.36 -20.31 12.08
N PHE A 109 -4.38 -20.12 11.24
CA PHE A 109 -5.80 -20.23 11.62
C PHE A 109 -6.59 -20.78 10.45
N TRP A 110 -7.56 -21.67 10.70
CA TRP A 110 -8.45 -22.25 9.67
C TRP A 110 -9.83 -22.55 10.27
N ALA A 111 -10.85 -21.80 9.85
CA ALA A 111 -12.21 -22.00 10.32
C ALA A 111 -12.81 -23.30 9.74
N LEU A 112 -13.29 -24.20 10.61
CA LEU A 112 -13.90 -25.46 10.17
C LEU A 112 -15.30 -25.25 9.59
N ASN A 113 -15.96 -24.16 9.96
CA ASN A 113 -17.30 -23.77 9.51
C ASN A 113 -17.51 -22.26 9.66
N ARG A 114 -18.63 -21.74 9.15
CA ARG A 114 -18.97 -20.30 9.14
C ARG A 114 -19.06 -19.66 10.53
N ILE A 115 -19.39 -20.42 11.57
CA ILE A 115 -19.55 -19.90 12.94
C ILE A 115 -18.18 -19.61 13.56
N GLU A 116 -17.14 -20.31 13.13
CA GLU A 116 -15.77 -20.15 13.61
C GLU A 116 -15.02 -18.99 12.91
N GLU A 117 -15.57 -18.41 11.84
CA GLU A 117 -14.95 -17.29 11.14
C GLU A 117 -14.87 -16.05 12.05
N LEU A 118 -13.67 -15.47 12.18
CA LEU A 118 -13.41 -14.46 13.21
C LEU A 118 -13.76 -13.06 12.72
N ARG A 119 -14.64 -12.37 13.44
CA ARG A 119 -15.01 -10.96 13.18
C ARG A 119 -13.79 -10.05 13.24
N ASN A 120 -13.68 -9.13 12.28
CA ASN A 120 -12.66 -8.08 12.29
C ASN A 120 -13.29 -6.70 12.36
N ASP A 121 -12.92 -5.95 13.40
CA ASP A 121 -13.36 -4.56 13.52
C ASP A 121 -12.62 -3.67 12.51
N LYS A 122 -13.37 -2.74 11.88
CA LYS A 122 -12.85 -1.74 10.94
C LYS A 122 -12.19 -2.30 9.67
N LEU A 123 -12.31 -3.60 9.40
CA LEU A 123 -11.96 -4.17 8.10
C LEU A 123 -13.11 -3.87 7.12
N THR A 124 -12.79 -3.24 6.01
CA THR A 124 -13.76 -2.98 4.95
C THR A 124 -13.35 -3.60 3.63
N ALA A 125 -14.34 -4.04 2.87
CA ALA A 125 -14.22 -4.55 1.51
C ALA A 125 -15.04 -3.66 0.57
N THR A 126 -14.38 -2.99 -0.37
CA THR A 126 -15.00 -2.01 -1.25
C THR A 126 -14.93 -2.47 -2.71
N PHE A 127 -16.07 -2.52 -3.38
CA PHE A 127 -16.20 -2.89 -4.79
C PHE A 127 -16.36 -1.64 -5.66
N LEU A 128 -15.77 -1.68 -6.86
CA LEU A 128 -16.00 -0.68 -7.90
C LEU A 128 -17.29 -1.01 -8.67
N ILE A 129 -18.27 -0.11 -8.59
CA ILE A 129 -19.53 -0.23 -9.34
C ILE A 129 -19.34 0.30 -10.76
N SER A 130 -18.88 1.54 -10.92
CA SER A 130 -18.66 2.18 -12.22
C SER A 130 -17.64 3.31 -12.15
N MET A 131 -17.19 3.74 -13.34
CA MET A 131 -16.31 4.88 -13.56
C MET A 131 -16.88 5.74 -14.68
N GLU A 132 -16.74 7.06 -14.59
CA GLU A 132 -17.17 8.01 -15.61
C GLU A 132 -16.12 9.13 -15.77
N ASP A 133 -15.76 9.49 -17.00
CA ASP A 133 -15.00 10.71 -17.26
C ASP A 133 -15.90 11.93 -17.10
N VAL A 134 -15.60 12.77 -16.10
CA VAL A 134 -16.33 13.99 -15.79
C VAL A 134 -15.51 15.25 -16.06
N SER A 135 -14.39 15.11 -16.78
CA SER A 135 -13.49 16.23 -17.11
C SER A 135 -14.24 17.36 -17.83
N GLY A 136 -15.14 17.01 -18.76
CA GLY A 136 -15.98 17.98 -19.48
C GLY A 136 -16.97 18.76 -18.59
N LYS A 137 -17.28 18.26 -17.38
CA LYS A 137 -18.13 18.95 -16.40
C LYS A 137 -17.34 19.89 -15.49
N ILE A 138 -16.01 19.80 -15.48
CA ILE A 138 -15.13 20.52 -14.55
C ILE A 138 -14.20 21.50 -15.28
N LEU A 139 -13.43 21.02 -16.25
CA LEU A 139 -12.39 21.81 -16.94
C LEU A 139 -12.88 23.16 -17.53
N PRO A 140 -14.10 23.28 -18.10
CA PRO A 140 -14.58 24.57 -18.64
C PRO A 140 -14.66 25.71 -17.61
N TYR A 141 -14.67 25.40 -16.31
CA TYR A 141 -14.72 26.38 -15.23
C TYR A 141 -13.33 26.77 -14.70
N LEU A 142 -12.26 26.10 -15.14
CA LEU A 142 -10.90 26.31 -14.66
C LEU A 142 -10.11 27.22 -15.61
N LYS A 143 -10.31 28.53 -15.49
CA LYS A 143 -9.62 29.54 -16.30
C LYS A 143 -8.14 29.67 -15.92
N ASP A 144 -7.30 30.02 -16.90
CA ASP A 144 -5.84 30.13 -16.74
C ASP A 144 -5.38 31.18 -15.71
N ASN A 145 -6.22 32.17 -15.38
CA ASN A 145 -5.88 33.27 -14.49
C ASN A 145 -6.26 33.01 -13.01
N LEU A 146 -6.80 31.84 -12.69
CA LEU A 146 -7.11 31.46 -11.32
C LEU A 146 -5.84 31.12 -10.54
N SER A 147 -5.79 31.50 -9.27
CA SER A 147 -4.83 30.92 -8.33
C SER A 147 -5.10 29.43 -8.12
N GLU A 148 -4.11 28.66 -7.69
CA GLU A 148 -4.30 27.22 -7.45
C GLU A 148 -5.29 26.95 -6.30
N SER A 149 -5.41 27.87 -5.34
CA SER A 149 -6.43 27.80 -4.28
C SER A 149 -7.84 27.99 -4.84
N GLU A 150 -8.06 28.99 -5.69
CA GLU A 150 -9.36 29.21 -6.36
C GLU A 150 -9.71 28.03 -7.27
N ARG A 151 -8.73 27.53 -8.04
CA ARG A 151 -8.90 26.37 -8.91
C ARG A 151 -9.32 25.15 -8.11
N LYS A 152 -8.65 24.88 -6.98
CA LYS A 152 -9.01 23.80 -6.06
C LYS A 152 -10.42 23.97 -5.50
N ALA A 153 -10.80 25.18 -5.06
CA ALA A 153 -12.14 25.44 -4.52
C ALA A 153 -13.25 25.18 -5.55
N ILE A 154 -13.04 25.57 -6.81
CA ILE A 154 -13.98 25.29 -7.91
C ILE A 154 -14.10 23.79 -8.16
N VAL A 155 -12.97 23.08 -8.25
CA VAL A 155 -12.94 21.62 -8.42
C VAL A 155 -13.68 20.92 -7.28
N ASP A 156 -13.41 21.29 -6.02
CA ASP A 156 -14.04 20.67 -4.86
C ASP A 156 -15.57 20.90 -4.85
N SER A 157 -16.01 22.12 -5.20
CA SER A 157 -17.44 22.47 -5.30
C SER A 157 -18.17 21.67 -6.37
N LEU A 158 -17.64 21.66 -7.60
CA LEU A 158 -18.22 20.90 -8.72
C LEU A 158 -18.20 19.40 -8.46
N SER A 159 -17.11 18.89 -7.90
CA SER A 159 -16.99 17.49 -7.48
C SER A 159 -18.09 17.12 -6.48
N SER A 160 -18.33 17.95 -5.47
CA SER A 160 -19.40 17.69 -4.49
C SER A 160 -20.79 17.62 -5.13
N ILE A 161 -21.06 18.47 -6.12
CA ILE A 161 -22.33 18.46 -6.87
C ILE A 161 -22.46 17.17 -7.67
N ILE A 162 -21.43 16.79 -8.43
CA ILE A 162 -21.40 15.58 -9.26
C ILE A 162 -21.56 14.33 -8.37
N GLU A 163 -20.80 14.24 -7.28
CA GLU A 163 -20.84 13.13 -6.32
C GLU A 163 -22.25 12.94 -5.73
N LYS A 164 -22.88 14.02 -5.24
CA LYS A 164 -24.24 13.98 -4.67
C LYS A 164 -25.30 13.56 -5.69
N GLN A 165 -25.15 14.00 -6.94
CA GLN A 165 -26.09 13.63 -8.01
C GLN A 165 -25.98 12.14 -8.36
N ALA A 166 -24.75 11.60 -8.42
CA ALA A 166 -24.48 10.22 -8.81
C ALA A 166 -25.06 9.17 -7.83
N VAL A 167 -25.17 9.50 -6.55
CA VAL A 167 -25.66 8.58 -5.51
C VAL A 167 -27.06 8.90 -5.00
N LYS A 168 -27.75 9.84 -5.65
CA LYS A 168 -29.10 10.23 -5.23
C LYS A 168 -30.06 9.04 -5.32
N GLY A 169 -30.60 8.62 -4.16
CA GLY A 169 -31.57 7.53 -4.08
C GLY A 169 -30.97 6.12 -4.04
N ASN A 170 -29.65 5.98 -3.86
CA ASN A 170 -28.98 4.70 -3.64
C ASN A 170 -28.03 4.76 -2.43
N LEU A 171 -27.45 3.61 -2.06
CA LEU A 171 -26.53 3.47 -0.91
C LEU A 171 -25.05 3.48 -1.32
N TYR A 172 -24.75 3.81 -2.58
CA TYR A 172 -23.38 3.85 -3.07
C TYR A 172 -22.64 5.09 -2.57
N THR A 173 -21.32 5.03 -2.67
CA THR A 173 -20.42 6.17 -2.45
C THR A 173 -19.90 6.65 -3.80
N ALA A 174 -19.83 7.96 -4.01
CA ALA A 174 -19.24 8.56 -5.20
C ALA A 174 -18.05 9.44 -4.82
N LYS A 175 -17.00 9.37 -5.63
CA LYS A 175 -15.83 10.26 -5.51
C LYS A 175 -15.34 10.71 -6.87
N VAL A 176 -15.21 12.02 -7.07
CA VAL A 176 -14.45 12.57 -8.20
C VAL A 176 -12.98 12.64 -7.80
N ILE A 177 -12.12 12.08 -8.64
CA ILE A 177 -10.69 11.95 -8.39
C ILE A 177 -9.93 12.59 -9.56
N PRO A 178 -8.92 13.45 -9.29
CA PRO A 178 -8.06 14.01 -10.34
C PRO A 178 -7.03 12.99 -10.84
N PHE A 179 -6.76 13.05 -12.15
CA PHE A 179 -5.75 12.25 -12.84
C PHE A 179 -4.85 13.17 -13.68
N PHE A 180 -3.66 12.68 -14.03
CA PHE A 180 -2.63 13.47 -14.73
C PHE A 180 -2.38 14.83 -14.07
N GLU A 181 -2.17 14.82 -12.75
CA GLU A 181 -1.94 16.03 -11.94
C GLU A 181 -3.09 17.07 -12.03
N GLY A 182 -4.32 16.61 -12.28
CA GLY A 182 -5.51 17.45 -12.37
C GLY A 182 -5.76 18.04 -13.76
N ASN A 183 -5.26 17.36 -14.80
CA ASN A 183 -5.64 17.60 -16.19
C ASN A 183 -6.88 16.79 -16.60
N GLU A 184 -7.21 15.71 -15.87
CA GLU A 184 -8.42 14.91 -16.07
C GLU A 184 -9.12 14.63 -14.74
N TYR A 185 -10.42 14.37 -14.77
CA TYR A 185 -11.26 14.09 -13.59
C TYR A 185 -12.21 12.94 -13.88
N TYR A 186 -12.17 11.91 -13.03
CA TYR A 186 -13.04 10.73 -13.16
C TYR A 186 -13.87 10.54 -11.90
N LEU A 187 -15.15 10.25 -12.08
CA LEU A 187 -16.08 9.85 -11.04
C LEU A 187 -15.99 8.33 -10.82
N PHE A 188 -15.81 7.91 -9.57
CA PHE A 188 -15.83 6.53 -9.14
C PHE A 188 -17.06 6.29 -8.26
N ILE A 189 -17.86 5.28 -8.59
CA ILE A 189 -18.98 4.83 -7.77
C ILE A 189 -18.59 3.49 -7.13
N THR A 190 -18.73 3.38 -5.81
CA THR A 190 -18.31 2.21 -5.03
C THR A 190 -19.36 1.76 -4.02
N GLU A 191 -19.26 0.50 -3.60
CA GLU A 191 -20.05 -0.09 -2.53
C GLU A 191 -19.13 -0.72 -1.48
N THR A 192 -19.36 -0.46 -0.20
CA THR A 192 -18.45 -0.86 0.89
C THR A 192 -19.14 -1.75 1.91
N TYR A 193 -18.64 -2.97 2.07
CA TYR A 193 -19.04 -3.95 3.08
C TYR A 193 -18.15 -3.83 4.32
N LYS A 194 -18.76 -3.98 5.50
CA LYS A 194 -18.12 -3.72 6.81
C LYS A 194 -18.08 -4.92 7.74
N ASP A 195 -18.72 -6.03 7.36
CA ASP A 195 -18.61 -7.32 8.06
C ASP A 195 -17.73 -8.25 7.22
N VAL A 196 -16.43 -8.25 7.52
CA VAL A 196 -15.42 -9.07 6.83
C VAL A 196 -14.70 -9.92 7.87
N ARG A 197 -14.83 -11.25 7.75
CA ARG A 197 -14.40 -12.20 8.79
C ARG A 197 -13.21 -13.03 8.32
N LEU A 198 -12.25 -13.28 9.21
CA LEU A 198 -11.08 -14.11 8.90
C LEU A 198 -11.51 -15.57 8.80
N VAL A 199 -11.15 -16.23 7.71
CA VAL A 199 -11.49 -17.63 7.41
C VAL A 199 -10.27 -18.52 7.53
N GLY A 200 -9.12 -18.08 7.02
CA GLY A 200 -7.92 -18.88 7.00
C GLY A 200 -6.64 -18.06 6.82
N ALA A 201 -5.57 -18.48 7.46
CA ALA A 201 -4.23 -17.93 7.29
C ALA A 201 -3.19 -19.03 7.57
N PRO A 202 -2.17 -19.19 6.73
CA PRO A 202 -1.02 -20.04 7.06
C PRO A 202 -0.24 -19.47 8.25
N PRO A 203 0.59 -20.28 8.93
CA PRO A 203 1.52 -19.76 9.93
C PRO A 203 2.51 -18.77 9.31
N GLU A 204 3.08 -17.87 10.11
CA GLU A 204 4.09 -16.90 9.67
C GLU A 204 5.28 -17.54 8.95
N ALA A 205 5.72 -18.70 9.41
CA ALA A 205 6.80 -19.47 8.79
C ALA A 205 6.49 -19.92 7.34
N ILE A 206 5.24 -19.74 6.87
CA ILE A 206 4.83 -19.92 5.48
C ILE A 206 4.40 -18.58 4.89
N GLY A 207 3.49 -17.86 5.56
CA GLY A 207 2.90 -16.61 5.10
C GLY A 207 3.88 -15.44 5.02
N LYS A 208 5.03 -15.54 5.69
CA LYS A 208 6.13 -14.57 5.73
C LYS A 208 7.50 -15.27 5.75
N PHE A 209 7.62 -16.47 5.16
CA PHE A 209 8.92 -17.14 5.02
C PHE A 209 9.94 -16.20 4.34
N GLY A 210 11.14 -16.15 4.92
CA GLY A 210 12.21 -15.20 4.59
C GLY A 210 12.12 -13.86 5.32
N GLY A 211 11.03 -13.58 6.02
CA GLY A 211 10.85 -12.43 6.91
C GLY A 211 11.36 -11.10 6.36
N ASP A 212 12.09 -10.35 7.17
CA ASP A 212 12.69 -9.08 6.75
C ASP A 212 13.89 -9.30 5.81
N THR A 213 14.58 -10.44 5.92
CA THR A 213 15.77 -10.78 5.11
C THR A 213 15.43 -10.86 3.62
N ASP A 214 14.36 -11.54 3.26
CA ASP A 214 13.95 -11.72 1.87
C ASP A 214 12.97 -10.65 1.39
N ASN A 215 12.38 -9.82 2.26
CA ASN A 215 11.43 -8.78 1.85
C ASN A 215 11.98 -7.88 0.71
N TRP A 216 11.19 -7.54 -0.31
CA TRP A 216 11.64 -6.89 -1.57
C TRP A 216 12.69 -7.65 -2.40
N MET A 217 12.94 -8.95 -2.15
CA MET A 217 13.94 -9.74 -2.90
C MET A 217 13.29 -10.84 -3.75
N TRP A 218 13.96 -11.16 -4.87
CA TRP A 218 13.80 -12.38 -5.65
C TRP A 218 15.16 -13.11 -5.74
N PRO A 219 15.24 -14.45 -5.65
CA PRO A 219 14.17 -15.45 -5.56
C PRO A 219 13.40 -15.42 -4.24
N ARG A 220 12.14 -15.83 -4.28
CA ARG A 220 11.24 -15.81 -3.12
C ARG A 220 10.39 -17.07 -3.02
N GLU A 221 10.14 -17.56 -1.81
CA GLU A 221 9.40 -18.81 -1.56
C GLU A 221 8.25 -18.64 -0.54
N THR A 222 7.78 -17.40 -0.35
CA THR A 222 6.74 -17.06 0.63
C THR A 222 5.34 -17.47 0.15
N GLY A 223 4.60 -18.20 0.98
CA GLY A 223 3.17 -18.48 0.79
C GLY A 223 2.29 -17.34 1.29
N ASP A 224 2.49 -16.12 0.77
CA ASP A 224 1.87 -14.88 1.26
C ASP A 224 0.39 -14.77 0.87
N PHE A 225 -0.48 -15.51 1.55
CA PHE A 225 -1.93 -15.44 1.35
C PHE A 225 -2.72 -15.55 2.65
N SER A 226 -3.95 -15.06 2.63
CA SER A 226 -4.95 -15.22 3.67
C SER A 226 -6.35 -15.19 3.05
N LEU A 227 -7.32 -15.72 3.79
CA LEU A 227 -8.71 -15.85 3.39
C LEU A 227 -9.60 -15.11 4.38
N PHE A 228 -10.47 -14.27 3.83
CA PHE A 228 -11.59 -13.65 4.53
C PHE A 228 -12.91 -14.08 3.91
N ARG A 229 -14.02 -13.71 4.54
CA ARG A 229 -15.36 -13.79 3.96
C ARG A 229 -16.11 -12.51 4.19
N ILE A 230 -16.72 -12.01 3.12
CA ILE A 230 -17.59 -10.83 3.18
C ILE A 230 -19.00 -11.31 3.59
N TYR A 231 -19.61 -10.59 4.52
CA TYR A 231 -20.97 -10.78 4.97
C TYR A 231 -21.81 -9.54 4.67
N MET A 232 -23.12 -9.77 4.51
CA MET A 232 -24.11 -8.74 4.21
C MET A 232 -25.38 -8.97 5.03
N SER A 233 -26.27 -7.97 5.06
CA SER A 233 -27.58 -8.14 5.68
C SER A 233 -28.38 -9.24 4.96
N PRO A 234 -29.37 -9.87 5.63
CA PRO A 234 -30.28 -10.82 4.97
C PRO A 234 -30.99 -10.27 3.73
N GLU A 235 -31.16 -8.95 3.66
CA GLU A 235 -31.75 -8.21 2.55
C GLU A 235 -30.78 -8.01 1.37
N GLY A 236 -29.52 -8.44 1.51
CA GLY A 236 -28.51 -8.37 0.46
C GLY A 236 -27.75 -7.05 0.39
N THR A 237 -27.77 -6.23 1.45
CA THR A 237 -27.11 -4.92 1.47
C THR A 237 -25.90 -4.89 2.42
N PRO A 238 -24.91 -4.01 2.18
CA PRO A 238 -23.81 -3.82 3.11
C PRO A 238 -24.30 -3.49 4.52
N ALA A 239 -23.75 -4.15 5.53
CA ALA A 239 -24.14 -3.98 6.93
C ALA A 239 -22.93 -3.98 7.86
N GLU A 240 -23.12 -3.37 9.04
CA GLU A 240 -22.25 -3.62 10.19
C GLU A 240 -22.36 -5.09 10.63
N TYR A 241 -21.39 -5.55 11.42
CA TYR A 241 -21.42 -6.92 11.95
C TYR A 241 -22.74 -7.26 12.66
N SER A 242 -23.31 -8.40 12.29
CA SER A 242 -24.42 -9.03 12.99
C SER A 242 -24.30 -10.55 12.89
N LYS A 243 -24.71 -11.25 13.95
CA LYS A 243 -24.82 -12.72 13.93
C LYS A 243 -25.85 -13.22 12.91
N LYS A 244 -26.76 -12.35 12.47
CA LYS A 244 -27.77 -12.66 11.44
C LYS A 244 -27.28 -12.40 10.00
N ASN A 245 -26.15 -11.73 9.83
CA ASN A 245 -25.62 -11.49 8.50
C ASN A 245 -25.31 -12.81 7.80
N VAL A 246 -25.50 -12.82 6.49
CA VAL A 246 -25.28 -13.99 5.63
C VAL A 246 -24.08 -13.76 4.73
N PRO A 247 -23.42 -14.82 4.24
CA PRO A 247 -22.32 -14.67 3.28
C PRO A 247 -22.75 -13.87 2.04
N TYR A 248 -21.88 -12.95 1.62
CA TYR A 248 -22.07 -12.16 0.41
C TYR A 248 -22.08 -13.05 -0.82
N LYS A 249 -22.99 -12.78 -1.76
CA LYS A 249 -23.03 -13.46 -3.06
C LYS A 249 -22.44 -12.53 -4.11
N PRO A 250 -21.20 -12.77 -4.56
CA PRO A 250 -20.55 -11.89 -5.53
C PRO A 250 -21.22 -11.95 -6.90
N LYS A 251 -21.17 -10.82 -7.63
CA LYS A 251 -21.59 -10.78 -9.03
C LYS A 251 -20.69 -11.63 -9.94
N TYR A 252 -19.40 -11.68 -9.60
CA TYR A 252 -18.39 -12.51 -10.25
C TYR A 252 -17.41 -13.07 -9.22
N SER A 253 -16.96 -14.31 -9.42
CA SER A 253 -15.86 -14.91 -8.66
C SER A 253 -14.89 -15.59 -9.62
N LEU A 254 -13.59 -15.43 -9.38
CA LEU A 254 -12.56 -15.93 -10.28
C LEU A 254 -12.49 -17.47 -10.22
N PRO A 255 -12.58 -18.18 -11.36
CA PRO A 255 -12.19 -19.58 -11.43
C PRO A 255 -10.68 -19.70 -11.22
N ILE A 256 -10.22 -20.82 -10.64
CA ILE A 256 -8.81 -21.05 -10.31
C ILE A 256 -8.22 -22.11 -11.25
N SER A 257 -7.11 -21.80 -11.91
CA SER A 257 -6.46 -22.71 -12.85
C SER A 257 -5.54 -23.70 -12.14
N LEU A 258 -5.60 -24.99 -12.51
CA LEU A 258 -4.67 -26.04 -12.07
C LEU A 258 -3.56 -26.35 -13.08
N LYS A 259 -3.62 -25.73 -14.27
CA LYS A 259 -2.65 -25.92 -15.37
C LYS A 259 -1.25 -25.42 -15.02
N GLY A 260 -1.14 -24.57 -14.01
CA GLY A 260 0.10 -23.88 -13.66
C GLY A 260 0.47 -22.84 -14.72
N VAL A 261 1.66 -22.27 -14.53
CA VAL A 261 2.17 -21.21 -15.38
C VAL A 261 3.48 -21.58 -16.08
N LYS A 262 3.73 -20.96 -17.24
CA LYS A 262 4.93 -21.14 -18.05
C LYS A 262 5.50 -19.79 -18.45
N LYS A 263 6.79 -19.79 -18.79
CA LYS A 263 7.46 -18.64 -19.39
C LYS A 263 6.69 -18.16 -20.62
N ASP A 264 6.59 -16.85 -20.77
CA ASP A 264 5.88 -16.12 -21.83
C ASP A 264 4.35 -16.19 -21.81
N ASP A 265 3.74 -16.88 -20.82
CA ASP A 265 2.29 -16.84 -20.62
C ASP A 265 1.82 -15.41 -20.35
N PHE A 266 0.68 -15.04 -20.93
CA PHE A 266 0.00 -13.78 -20.64
C PHE A 266 -0.48 -13.76 -19.19
N THR A 267 -0.27 -12.62 -18.53
CA THR A 267 -0.83 -12.33 -17.22
C THR A 267 -1.38 -10.91 -17.19
N MET A 268 -2.47 -10.71 -16.45
CA MET A 268 -2.94 -9.38 -16.07
C MET A 268 -3.25 -9.33 -14.58
N ILE A 269 -3.12 -8.13 -14.02
CA ILE A 269 -3.39 -7.86 -12.61
C ILE A 269 -4.33 -6.65 -12.53
N LEU A 270 -5.43 -6.82 -11.81
CA LEU A 270 -6.31 -5.72 -11.42
C LEU A 270 -6.19 -5.49 -9.92
N GLY A 271 -5.97 -4.23 -9.51
CA GLY A 271 -5.85 -3.90 -8.10
C GLY A 271 -5.84 -2.41 -7.83
N PHE A 272 -5.52 -2.03 -6.60
CA PHE A 272 -5.60 -0.65 -6.12
C PHE A 272 -4.20 -0.10 -5.78
N PRO A 273 -3.35 0.20 -6.78
CA PRO A 273 -2.03 0.76 -6.53
C PRO A 273 -2.15 2.09 -5.77
N GLY A 274 -1.40 2.21 -4.69
CA GLY A 274 -1.46 3.30 -3.72
C GLY A 274 -1.08 4.64 -4.33
N THR A 275 0.22 4.84 -4.56
CA THR A 275 0.74 6.08 -5.16
C THR A 275 1.94 5.80 -6.07
N THR A 276 2.03 6.53 -7.18
CA THR A 276 3.27 6.69 -7.96
C THR A 276 3.50 8.18 -8.23
N ASP A 277 4.72 8.52 -8.61
CA ASP A 277 5.14 9.84 -9.06
C ASP A 277 6.00 9.74 -10.34
N ARG A 278 5.43 9.17 -11.40
CA ARG A 278 6.09 8.92 -12.70
C ARG A 278 6.43 10.21 -13.44
N PHE A 279 5.69 11.28 -13.16
CA PHE A 279 5.91 12.61 -13.75
C PHE A 279 6.84 13.51 -12.91
N ILE A 280 7.42 12.98 -11.82
CA ILE A 280 8.37 13.73 -11.00
C ILE A 280 9.55 14.24 -11.83
N THR A 281 9.96 15.48 -11.57
CA THR A 281 11.16 16.09 -12.17
C THR A 281 12.44 15.65 -11.44
N SER A 282 13.58 15.93 -12.04
CA SER A 282 14.92 15.73 -11.49
C SER A 282 15.10 16.43 -10.13
N TYR A 283 14.45 17.59 -9.94
CA TYR A 283 14.38 18.30 -8.66
C TYR A 283 13.64 17.49 -7.57
N GLY A 284 12.50 16.89 -7.92
CA GLY A 284 11.75 16.04 -6.99
C GLY A 284 12.47 14.72 -6.67
N VAL A 285 13.23 14.16 -7.61
CA VAL A 285 14.10 12.98 -7.36
C VAL A 285 15.15 13.30 -6.29
N LYS A 286 15.82 14.46 -6.36
CA LYS A 286 16.77 14.91 -5.33
C LYS A 286 16.12 15.01 -3.96
N LEU A 287 14.96 15.66 -3.87
CA LEU A 287 14.23 15.78 -2.61
C LEU A 287 13.80 14.40 -2.06
N THR A 288 13.45 13.46 -2.94
CA THR A 288 13.09 12.10 -2.53
C THR A 288 14.26 11.39 -1.84
N LEU A 289 15.49 11.49 -2.38
CA LEU A 289 16.69 10.89 -1.77
C LEU A 289 16.96 11.47 -0.37
N GLU A 290 16.80 12.77 -0.20
CA GLU A 290 16.97 13.43 1.11
C GLU A 290 15.90 12.98 2.13
N LEU A 291 14.64 12.91 1.69
CA LEU A 291 13.54 12.40 2.52
C LEU A 291 13.75 10.94 2.91
N ASN A 292 14.19 10.10 1.98
CA ASN A 292 14.48 8.70 2.26
C ASN A 292 15.61 8.57 3.29
N THR A 293 16.65 9.39 3.19
CA THR A 293 17.75 9.42 4.16
C THR A 293 17.23 9.71 5.58
N ALA A 294 16.39 10.73 5.74
CA ALA A 294 15.78 11.06 7.05
C ALA A 294 14.90 9.91 7.57
N LYS A 295 14.03 9.34 6.72
CA LYS A 295 13.14 8.23 7.10
C LYS A 295 13.92 6.98 7.52
N VAL A 296 14.98 6.63 6.78
CA VAL A 296 15.84 5.48 7.07
C VAL A 296 16.53 5.67 8.42
N LYS A 297 17.05 6.87 8.72
CA LYS A 297 17.67 7.20 10.01
C LYS A 297 16.69 6.99 11.17
N ILE A 298 15.50 7.59 11.08
CA ILE A 298 14.48 7.54 12.14
C ILE A 298 14.00 6.10 12.37
N ARG A 299 13.62 5.40 11.29
CA ARG A 299 13.07 4.04 11.37
C ARG A 299 14.09 3.03 11.88
N LYS A 300 15.36 3.17 11.52
CA LYS A 300 16.43 2.31 12.04
C LYS A 300 16.50 2.38 13.57
N SER A 301 16.42 3.58 14.13
CA SER A 301 16.43 3.79 15.59
C SER A 301 15.22 3.13 16.26
N ILE A 302 14.02 3.37 15.72
CA ILE A 302 12.78 2.75 16.24
C ILE A 302 12.84 1.22 16.17
N LEU A 303 13.25 0.66 15.04
CA LEU A 303 13.33 -0.80 14.84
C LEU A 303 14.36 -1.45 15.76
N SER A 304 15.49 -0.78 16.02
CA SER A 304 16.50 -1.29 16.96
C SER A 304 15.93 -1.45 18.36
N ILE A 305 15.21 -0.43 18.85
CA ILE A 305 14.58 -0.43 20.18
C ILE A 305 13.49 -1.52 20.25
N MET A 306 12.62 -1.59 19.24
CA MET A 306 11.55 -2.59 19.20
C MET A 306 12.11 -4.01 19.15
N SER A 307 13.13 -4.27 18.31
CA SER A 307 13.72 -5.60 18.16
C SER A 307 14.34 -6.12 19.46
N GLU A 308 15.03 -5.25 20.21
CA GLU A 308 15.62 -5.62 21.50
C GLU A 308 14.54 -6.10 22.49
N ASP A 309 13.45 -5.34 22.64
CA ASP A 309 12.38 -5.67 23.58
C ASP A 309 11.53 -6.86 23.11
N MET A 310 11.29 -7.00 21.81
CA MET A 310 10.58 -8.15 21.24
C MET A 310 11.36 -9.45 21.48
N LYS A 311 12.70 -9.46 21.31
CA LYS A 311 13.55 -10.62 21.61
C LYS A 311 13.54 -10.97 23.09
N ALA A 312 13.42 -9.98 23.97
CA ALA A 312 13.42 -10.18 25.42
C ALA A 312 12.08 -10.69 25.99
N SER A 313 10.96 -10.52 25.28
CA SER A 313 9.63 -10.88 25.78
C SER A 313 8.66 -11.33 24.69
N LYS A 314 8.16 -12.57 24.81
CA LYS A 314 7.14 -13.10 23.88
C LYS A 314 5.83 -12.29 23.88
N GLU A 315 5.48 -11.69 25.02
CA GLU A 315 4.31 -10.82 25.08
C GLU A 315 4.54 -9.54 24.25
N VAL A 316 5.72 -8.93 24.34
CA VAL A 316 6.08 -7.75 23.55
C VAL A 316 6.17 -8.10 22.07
N ASP A 317 6.79 -9.23 21.74
CA ASP A 317 6.84 -9.80 20.40
C ASP A 317 5.44 -9.84 19.75
N ILE A 318 4.46 -10.49 20.40
CA ILE A 318 3.08 -10.56 19.90
C ILE A 318 2.44 -9.16 19.78
N LYS A 319 2.61 -8.29 20.80
CA LYS A 319 2.02 -6.94 20.80
C LYS A 319 2.59 -6.03 19.71
N TYR A 320 3.86 -6.19 19.38
CA TYR A 320 4.61 -5.29 18.49
C TYR A 320 4.82 -5.87 17.09
N ALA A 321 4.60 -7.17 16.86
CA ALA A 321 4.80 -7.86 15.57
C ALA A 321 4.25 -7.07 14.37
N SER A 322 2.96 -6.68 14.42
CA SER A 322 2.34 -5.91 13.32
C SER A 322 2.93 -4.52 13.15
N LYS A 323 3.30 -3.83 14.23
CA LYS A 323 3.90 -2.49 14.18
C LYS A 323 5.31 -2.57 13.59
N TYR A 324 6.08 -3.55 14.04
CA TYR A 324 7.44 -3.80 13.60
C TYR A 324 7.47 -4.09 12.10
N ALA A 325 6.62 -5.03 11.64
CA ALA A 325 6.54 -5.41 10.23
C ALA A 325 6.23 -4.21 9.31
N VAL A 326 5.29 -3.33 9.70
CA VAL A 326 4.95 -2.14 8.91
C VAL A 326 6.13 -1.15 8.83
N ILE A 327 6.82 -0.93 9.94
CA ILE A 327 7.97 -0.01 9.98
C ILE A 327 9.16 -0.59 9.19
N SER A 328 9.47 -1.87 9.40
CA SER A 328 10.58 -2.59 8.76
C SER A 328 10.41 -2.70 7.26
N ASN A 329 9.19 -2.99 6.80
CA ASN A 329 8.87 -3.06 5.37
C ASN A 329 9.29 -1.81 4.61
N TYR A 330 8.84 -0.65 5.09
CA TYR A 330 9.14 0.62 4.45
C TYR A 330 10.56 1.14 4.77
N TYR A 331 11.16 0.73 5.90
CA TYR A 331 12.57 0.98 6.16
C TYR A 331 13.45 0.37 5.06
N LYS A 332 13.23 -0.92 4.74
CA LYS A 332 13.94 -1.62 3.68
C LYS A 332 13.61 -1.05 2.29
N TYR A 333 12.34 -0.73 2.04
CA TYR A 333 11.90 -0.08 0.80
C TYR A 333 12.65 1.23 0.51
N TYR A 334 12.80 2.13 1.50
CA TYR A 334 13.47 3.41 1.27
C TYR A 334 14.97 3.25 1.01
N ILE A 335 15.61 2.21 1.58
CA ILE A 335 16.99 1.85 1.24
C ILE A 335 17.07 1.43 -0.23
N GLY A 336 16.22 0.48 -0.64
CA GLY A 336 16.19 -0.02 -2.01
C GLY A 336 15.88 1.08 -3.02
N GLN A 337 14.86 1.90 -2.75
CA GLN A 337 14.48 2.99 -3.64
C GLN A 337 15.65 3.97 -3.82
N SER A 338 16.35 4.35 -2.75
CA SER A 338 17.51 5.25 -2.87
C SER A 338 18.64 4.61 -3.69
N GLU A 339 18.96 3.34 -3.43
CA GLU A 339 19.98 2.61 -4.20
C GLU A 339 19.63 2.56 -5.69
N GLN A 340 18.38 2.21 -6.04
CA GLN A 340 17.98 2.06 -7.43
C GLN A 340 17.83 3.41 -8.15
N LEU A 341 17.42 4.47 -7.46
CA LEU A 341 17.42 5.83 -8.04
C LEU A 341 18.82 6.26 -8.50
N GLU A 342 19.84 5.94 -7.73
CA GLU A 342 21.24 6.22 -8.05
C GLU A 342 21.78 5.25 -9.12
N LYS A 343 21.65 3.94 -8.89
CA LYS A 343 22.18 2.88 -9.75
C LYS A 343 21.61 2.93 -11.17
N LEU A 344 20.31 3.20 -11.30
CA LEU A 344 19.62 3.32 -12.60
C LEU A 344 19.70 4.73 -13.20
N LYS A 345 20.44 5.65 -12.56
CA LYS A 345 20.64 7.05 -13.00
C LYS A 345 19.32 7.75 -13.31
N ILE A 346 18.33 7.58 -12.43
CA ILE A 346 16.98 8.09 -12.68
C ILE A 346 16.96 9.61 -12.74
N TYR A 347 17.80 10.28 -11.95
CA TYR A 347 17.99 11.73 -12.06
C TYR A 347 18.37 12.16 -13.49
N ASP A 348 19.38 11.52 -14.10
CA ASP A 348 19.84 11.84 -15.45
C ASP A 348 18.75 11.55 -16.49
N LYS A 349 18.00 10.45 -16.33
CA LYS A 349 16.85 10.12 -17.18
C LYS A 349 15.77 11.21 -17.12
N LYS A 350 15.48 11.78 -15.93
CA LYS A 350 14.53 12.90 -15.79
C LYS A 350 15.06 14.19 -16.42
N VAL A 351 16.34 14.51 -16.24
CA VAL A 351 16.99 15.66 -16.91
C VAL A 351 16.89 15.54 -18.44
N ALA A 352 17.05 14.33 -19.00
CA ALA A 352 16.88 14.12 -20.43
C ALA A 352 15.45 14.41 -20.92
N ILE A 353 14.42 14.02 -20.15
CA ILE A 353 13.02 14.34 -20.44
C ILE A 353 12.80 15.85 -20.39
N GLU A 354 13.32 16.52 -19.35
CA GLU A 354 13.23 17.97 -19.17
C GLU A 354 13.89 18.73 -20.33
N ASN A 355 15.09 18.33 -20.75
CA ASN A 355 15.78 18.92 -21.89
C ASN A 355 15.02 18.71 -23.21
N SER A 356 14.42 17.52 -23.40
CA SER A 356 13.56 17.25 -24.56
C SER A 356 12.34 18.16 -24.58
N PHE A 357 11.69 18.35 -23.42
CA PHE A 357 10.56 19.26 -23.26
C PHE A 357 10.93 20.71 -23.60
N ILE A 358 12.08 21.19 -23.10
CA ILE A 358 12.63 22.52 -23.41
C ILE A 358 12.85 22.70 -24.91
N ALA A 359 13.50 21.73 -25.55
CA ALA A 359 13.77 21.77 -26.98
C ALA A 359 12.47 21.80 -27.80
N TRP A 360 11.45 21.05 -27.38
CA TRP A 360 10.15 20.99 -28.06
C TRP A 360 9.41 22.33 -28.03
N TYR A 361 9.17 22.93 -26.85
CA TYR A 361 8.41 24.18 -26.81
C TYR A 361 9.20 25.36 -27.38
N SER A 362 10.54 25.33 -27.33
CA SER A 362 11.39 26.46 -27.75
C SER A 362 11.28 26.77 -29.24
N ASN A 363 10.92 25.78 -30.05
CA ASN A 363 10.74 25.91 -31.50
C ASN A 363 9.38 26.50 -31.91
N ASN A 364 8.50 26.81 -30.95
CA ASN A 364 7.15 27.33 -31.21
C ASN A 364 6.82 28.50 -30.26
N PRO A 365 6.62 29.73 -30.76
CA PRO A 365 6.34 30.89 -29.91
C PRO A 365 5.11 30.74 -29.00
N THR A 366 4.05 30.05 -29.48
CA THR A 366 2.83 29.80 -28.72
C THR A 366 3.09 28.83 -27.57
N LEU A 367 3.79 27.73 -27.83
CA LEU A 367 4.16 26.76 -26.78
C LEU A 367 5.15 27.37 -25.79
N LYS A 368 6.11 28.15 -26.26
CA LYS A 368 7.05 28.89 -25.40
C LYS A 368 6.33 29.85 -24.47
N LYS A 369 5.26 30.51 -24.92
CA LYS A 369 4.42 31.35 -24.05
C LYS A 369 3.69 30.53 -22.98
N LYS A 370 3.24 29.31 -23.31
CA LYS A 370 2.48 28.42 -22.40
C LYS A 370 3.39 27.71 -21.38
N TYR A 371 4.55 27.22 -21.81
CA TYR A 371 5.40 26.31 -21.03
C TYR A 371 6.77 26.85 -20.64
N GLY A 372 7.19 27.97 -21.24
CA GLY A 372 8.59 28.43 -21.19
C GLY A 372 9.15 28.75 -19.81
N THR A 373 8.30 28.96 -18.80
CA THR A 373 8.71 29.23 -17.41
C THR A 373 8.47 28.05 -16.47
N VAL A 374 7.83 26.97 -16.93
CA VAL A 374 7.31 25.90 -16.06
C VAL A 374 8.41 25.20 -15.28
N LEU A 375 9.52 24.82 -15.94
CA LEU A 375 10.62 24.11 -15.27
C LEU A 375 11.39 25.01 -14.29
N ASP A 376 11.63 26.27 -14.65
CA ASP A 376 12.28 27.25 -13.76
C ASP A 376 11.45 27.49 -12.49
N GLU A 377 10.13 27.57 -12.64
CA GLU A 377 9.20 27.73 -11.51
C GLU A 377 9.13 26.45 -10.67
N ILE A 378 9.07 25.26 -11.30
CA ILE A 378 9.14 23.97 -10.59
C ILE A 378 10.43 23.86 -9.77
N SER A 379 11.58 24.29 -10.31
CA SER A 379 12.85 24.29 -9.57
C SER A 379 12.75 25.15 -8.31
N LYS A 380 12.31 26.40 -8.44
CA LYS A 380 12.18 27.35 -7.31
C LYS A 380 11.16 26.87 -6.27
N LEU A 381 10.04 26.30 -6.72
CA LEU A 381 9.00 25.78 -5.85
C LEU A 381 9.45 24.51 -5.12
N ASN A 382 10.25 23.65 -5.75
CA ASN A 382 10.87 22.50 -5.07
C ASN A 382 11.83 22.95 -3.96
N ASP A 383 12.64 23.98 -4.19
CA ASP A 383 13.49 24.55 -3.12
C ASP A 383 12.65 25.06 -1.95
N ASN A 384 11.49 25.67 -2.23
CA ASN A 384 10.57 26.12 -1.20
C ASN A 384 9.92 24.95 -0.43
N VAL A 385 9.48 23.91 -1.12
CA VAL A 385 8.95 22.68 -0.50
C VAL A 385 10.02 22.02 0.37
N ARG A 386 11.26 21.92 -0.13
CA ARG A 386 12.40 21.32 0.56
C ARG A 386 12.67 21.94 1.93
N LYS A 387 12.51 23.27 2.08
CA LYS A 387 12.68 23.98 3.37
C LYS A 387 11.85 23.38 4.51
N TYR A 388 10.65 22.88 4.20
CA TYR A 388 9.72 22.35 5.20
C TYR A 388 9.58 20.83 5.15
N ALA A 389 9.90 20.19 4.02
CA ALA A 389 9.66 18.77 3.78
C ALA A 389 10.37 17.85 4.80
N ILE A 390 11.64 18.14 5.10
CA ILE A 390 12.43 17.33 6.03
C ILE A 390 11.88 17.45 7.45
N THR A 391 11.68 18.67 7.94
CA THR A 391 11.04 18.96 9.24
C THR A 391 9.66 18.28 9.36
N TYR A 392 8.82 18.43 8.34
CA TYR A 392 7.53 17.77 8.26
C TYR A 392 7.66 16.25 8.38
N SER A 393 8.67 15.65 7.70
CA SER A 393 8.97 14.23 7.80
C SER A 393 9.41 13.82 9.20
N TYR A 394 10.21 14.61 9.92
CA TYR A 394 10.59 14.32 11.32
C TYR A 394 9.37 14.32 12.24
N TYR A 395 8.47 15.31 12.13
CA TYR A 395 7.22 15.31 12.89
C TYR A 395 6.41 14.05 12.60
N ARG A 396 6.26 13.68 11.32
CA ARG A 396 5.47 12.52 10.90
C ARG A 396 6.09 11.19 11.34
N GLU A 397 7.39 11.02 11.21
CA GLU A 397 8.06 9.74 11.42
C GLU A 397 8.50 9.57 12.88
N ALA A 398 9.20 10.55 13.46
CA ALA A 398 9.77 10.43 14.80
C ALA A 398 8.70 10.61 15.89
N ILE A 399 7.77 11.55 15.71
CA ILE A 399 6.78 11.89 16.74
C ILE A 399 5.45 11.16 16.50
N MET A 400 4.79 11.44 15.37
CA MET A 400 3.42 10.96 15.10
C MET A 400 3.33 9.47 14.78
N GLN A 401 4.42 8.84 14.34
CA GLN A 401 4.49 7.40 14.10
C GLN A 401 5.42 6.68 15.09
N GLY A 402 6.44 7.37 15.62
CA GLY A 402 7.42 6.78 16.52
C GLY A 402 6.98 6.66 17.98
N ILE A 403 6.18 7.61 18.48
CA ILE A 403 5.82 7.70 19.91
C ILE A 403 4.33 7.46 20.11
N GLU A 404 3.97 6.32 20.68
CA GLU A 404 2.59 5.87 20.75
C GLU A 404 1.78 6.62 21.80
N LEU A 405 2.36 6.84 22.98
CA LEU A 405 1.70 7.53 24.08
C LEU A 405 1.27 8.96 23.70
N LEU A 406 2.14 9.70 23.02
CA LEU A 406 1.85 11.07 22.62
C LEU A 406 0.68 11.10 21.63
N VAL A 407 0.72 10.29 20.59
CA VAL A 407 -0.37 10.19 19.60
C VAL A 407 -1.68 9.77 20.26
N PHE A 408 -1.61 8.83 21.20
CA PHE A 408 -2.78 8.40 21.95
C PHE A 408 -3.35 9.52 22.83
N ALA A 409 -2.50 10.28 23.53
CA ALA A 409 -2.92 11.46 24.29
C ALA A 409 -3.60 12.52 23.39
N ASN A 410 -3.12 12.72 22.17
CA ASN A 410 -3.75 13.65 21.20
C ASN A 410 -5.21 13.27 20.88
N SER A 411 -5.54 11.98 20.90
CA SER A 411 -6.89 11.51 20.57
C SER A 411 -7.98 12.02 21.54
N TYR A 412 -7.58 12.56 22.69
CA TYR A 412 -8.46 13.11 23.72
C TYR A 412 -8.67 14.64 23.58
N GLU A 413 -8.17 15.28 22.51
CA GLU A 413 -8.36 16.72 22.25
C GLU A 413 -9.85 17.11 22.23
N GLU A 414 -10.71 16.26 21.65
CA GLU A 414 -12.15 16.52 21.61
C GLU A 414 -12.77 16.47 23.02
N LEU A 415 -12.39 15.49 23.85
CA LEU A 415 -12.83 15.43 25.24
C LEU A 415 -12.41 16.69 26.01
N TYR A 416 -11.14 17.11 25.83
CA TYR A 416 -10.62 18.33 26.43
C TYR A 416 -11.46 19.56 26.05
N LYS A 417 -11.75 19.74 24.76
CA LYS A 417 -12.56 20.87 24.26
C LYS A 417 -13.96 20.86 24.87
N GLN A 418 -14.65 19.72 24.85
CA GLN A 418 -16.02 19.59 25.38
C GLN A 418 -16.08 19.81 26.90
N LEU A 419 -15.11 19.30 27.66
CA LEU A 419 -15.00 19.56 29.10
C LEU A 419 -14.78 21.05 29.39
N LYS A 420 -13.94 21.73 28.58
CA LYS A 420 -13.59 23.14 28.79
C LYS A 420 -14.75 24.09 28.50
N ILE A 421 -15.60 23.77 27.52
CA ILE A 421 -16.80 24.57 27.21
C ILE A 421 -18.00 24.22 28.08
N GLY A 422 -17.88 23.22 28.97
CA GLY A 422 -18.99 22.77 29.82
C GLY A 422 -20.12 22.11 29.04
N ALA A 423 -19.78 21.22 28.10
CA ALA A 423 -20.75 20.50 27.27
C ALA A 423 -21.75 19.68 28.11
N GLU A 424 -22.90 19.37 27.50
CA GLU A 424 -23.98 18.60 28.14
C GLU A 424 -23.53 17.20 28.55
N GLU A 425 -24.16 16.69 29.62
CA GLU A 425 -23.82 15.40 30.25
C GLU A 425 -23.88 14.23 29.25
N ASP A 426 -24.89 14.19 28.37
CA ASP A 426 -25.04 13.14 27.36
C ASP A 426 -23.86 13.11 26.37
N THR A 427 -23.38 14.28 25.96
CA THR A 427 -22.21 14.40 25.07
C THR A 427 -20.95 13.89 25.77
N LEU A 428 -20.73 14.29 27.02
CA LEU A 428 -19.59 13.86 27.81
C LEU A 428 -19.64 12.36 28.12
N ASN A 429 -20.82 11.81 28.43
CA ASN A 429 -21.02 10.39 28.67
C ASN A 429 -20.70 9.56 27.42
N ARG A 430 -21.20 9.96 26.25
CA ARG A 430 -20.90 9.30 24.97
C ARG A 430 -19.40 9.32 24.64
N LEU A 431 -18.75 10.48 24.82
CA LEU A 431 -17.31 10.60 24.60
C LEU A 431 -16.52 9.72 25.55
N THR A 432 -16.84 9.76 26.84
CA THR A 432 -16.17 8.97 27.89
C THR A 432 -16.30 7.46 27.64
N GLN A 433 -17.47 6.99 27.21
CA GLN A 433 -17.68 5.59 26.79
C GLN A 433 -16.82 5.23 25.57
N THR A 434 -16.79 6.10 24.57
CA THR A 434 -15.97 5.93 23.35
C THR A 434 -14.49 5.83 23.71
N PHE A 435 -14.00 6.73 24.56
CA PHE A 435 -12.60 6.77 24.99
C PHE A 435 -12.24 5.64 25.95
N THR A 436 -13.19 5.14 26.73
CA THR A 436 -13.00 3.92 27.56
C THR A 436 -12.80 2.70 26.66
N TYR A 437 -13.59 2.58 25.59
CA TYR A 437 -13.36 1.52 24.59
C TYR A 437 -12.00 1.68 23.92
N ALA A 438 -11.65 2.89 23.47
CA ALA A 438 -10.37 3.17 22.82
C ALA A 438 -9.17 2.84 23.74
N ALA A 439 -9.25 3.19 25.03
CA ALA A 439 -8.22 2.86 26.02
C ALA A 439 -8.00 1.35 26.12
N LYS A 440 -9.08 0.56 26.21
CA LYS A 440 -8.97 -0.91 26.26
C LYS A 440 -8.27 -1.49 25.03
N GLN A 441 -8.53 -0.93 23.85
CA GLN A 441 -7.88 -1.37 22.61
C GLN A 441 -6.41 -0.93 22.53
N PHE A 442 -6.10 0.30 22.91
CA PHE A 442 -4.73 0.81 22.90
C PHE A 442 -3.82 -0.01 23.82
N PHE A 443 -4.20 -0.18 25.09
CA PHE A 443 -3.39 -0.87 26.09
C PHE A 443 -3.24 -2.38 25.85
N LYS A 444 -4.06 -2.99 24.98
CA LYS A 444 -3.90 -4.39 24.57
C LYS A 444 -2.54 -4.62 23.88
N ASN A 445 -2.11 -3.68 23.04
CA ASN A 445 -0.90 -3.80 22.23
C ASN A 445 0.21 -2.81 22.63
N TYR A 446 0.07 -2.11 23.75
CA TYR A 446 1.02 -1.11 24.22
C TYR A 446 2.04 -1.72 25.20
N ASN A 447 3.32 -1.37 25.04
CA ASN A 447 4.36 -1.65 26.03
C ASN A 447 5.01 -0.32 26.46
N ILE A 448 4.85 0.01 27.74
CA ILE A 448 5.36 1.26 28.31
C ILE A 448 6.88 1.35 28.21
N GLY A 449 7.62 0.26 28.50
CA GLY A 449 9.09 0.27 28.49
C GLY A 449 9.65 0.56 27.10
N THR A 450 9.11 -0.10 26.08
CA THR A 450 9.49 0.13 24.68
C THR A 450 9.15 1.55 24.24
N ASP A 451 7.98 2.07 24.60
CA ASP A 451 7.58 3.42 24.20
C ASP A 451 8.36 4.53 24.93
N THR A 452 8.74 4.33 26.20
CA THR A 452 9.66 5.24 26.91
C THR A 452 11.00 5.34 26.19
N LYS A 453 11.61 4.20 25.84
CA LYS A 453 12.89 4.16 25.10
C LYS A 453 12.77 4.88 23.75
N LYS A 454 11.70 4.61 23.00
CA LYS A 454 11.42 5.30 21.72
C LYS A 454 11.23 6.80 21.92
N CYS A 455 10.48 7.22 22.93
CA CYS A 455 10.23 8.63 23.20
C CYS A 455 11.51 9.41 23.48
N SER A 456 12.41 8.89 24.32
CA SER A 456 13.71 9.53 24.58
C SER A 456 14.51 9.65 23.30
N ALA A 457 14.72 8.55 22.58
CA ALA A 457 15.53 8.53 21.37
C ALA A 457 14.96 9.43 20.25
N MET A 458 13.63 9.46 20.08
CA MET A 458 12.99 10.27 19.05
C MET A 458 12.99 11.76 19.40
N MET A 459 12.79 12.13 20.68
CA MET A 459 12.87 13.52 21.11
C MET A 459 14.31 14.06 21.06
N GLU A 460 15.32 13.24 21.38
CA GLU A 460 16.73 13.59 21.22
C GLU A 460 17.08 13.80 19.75
N MET A 461 16.78 12.82 18.89
CA MET A 461 17.03 12.94 17.44
C MET A 461 16.31 14.15 16.83
N PHE A 462 15.08 14.41 17.26
CA PHE A 462 14.31 15.57 16.78
C PHE A 462 14.96 16.89 17.20
N ASN A 463 15.48 17.00 18.44
CA ASN A 463 16.20 18.19 18.91
C ASN A 463 17.47 18.47 18.10
N ASP A 464 18.18 17.41 17.71
CA ASP A 464 19.47 17.50 17.02
C ASP A 464 19.31 17.80 15.52
N ASP A 465 18.29 17.21 14.88
CA ASP A 465 18.15 17.24 13.42
C ASP A 465 17.19 18.33 12.90
N VAL A 466 16.27 18.82 13.74
CA VAL A 466 15.26 19.81 13.31
C VAL A 466 15.74 21.24 13.59
N PRO A 467 15.64 22.16 12.62
CA PRO A 467 16.02 23.57 12.83
C PRO A 467 15.28 24.20 14.03
N LYS A 468 16.00 25.04 14.78
CA LYS A 468 15.52 25.63 16.04
C LYS A 468 14.19 26.37 15.90
N GLU A 469 13.94 27.05 14.78
CA GLU A 469 12.66 27.75 14.54
C GLU A 469 11.45 26.82 14.45
N PHE A 470 11.67 25.52 14.18
CA PHE A 470 10.63 24.51 14.07
C PHE A 470 10.54 23.59 15.28
N LEU A 471 11.34 23.84 16.32
CA LEU A 471 11.21 23.12 17.58
C LEU A 471 9.94 23.58 18.33
N PRO A 472 9.19 22.65 18.93
CA PRO A 472 8.04 22.98 19.77
C PRO A 472 8.48 23.55 21.14
N ASP A 473 7.61 24.36 21.74
CA ASP A 473 7.86 25.06 23.03
C ASP A 473 8.24 24.13 24.19
N ILE A 474 7.91 22.84 24.11
CA ILE A 474 8.30 21.87 25.11
C ILE A 474 9.83 21.79 25.28
N TYR A 475 10.62 22.01 24.23
CA TYR A 475 12.09 22.05 24.34
C TYR A 475 12.59 23.21 25.20
N THR A 476 11.92 24.36 25.20
CA THR A 476 12.21 25.45 26.14
C THR A 476 11.92 25.04 27.59
N THR A 477 10.86 24.27 27.81
CA THR A 477 10.55 23.74 29.14
C THR A 477 11.62 22.75 29.60
N ILE A 478 12.07 21.86 28.73
CA ILE A 478 13.14 20.89 29.00
C ILE A 478 14.46 21.62 29.31
N GLN A 479 14.83 22.61 28.51
CA GLN A 479 16.01 23.42 28.75
C GLN A 479 15.98 24.09 30.13
N ASN A 480 14.87 24.75 30.48
CA ASN A 480 14.78 25.55 31.70
C ASN A 480 14.60 24.72 32.98
N LYS A 481 13.76 23.68 32.95
CA LYS A 481 13.41 22.90 34.16
C LYS A 481 14.25 21.65 34.34
N TYR A 482 14.73 21.05 33.25
CA TYR A 482 15.46 19.78 33.25
C TYR A 482 16.92 19.94 32.86
N LYS A 483 17.41 21.19 32.74
CA LYS A 483 18.79 21.51 32.37
C LYS A 483 19.21 20.79 31.08
N GLU A 484 18.33 20.84 30.08
CA GLU A 484 18.50 20.22 28.76
C GLU A 484 18.46 18.68 28.75
N SER A 485 18.19 18.04 29.90
CA SER A 485 18.05 16.58 29.97
C SER A 485 16.67 16.11 29.46
N ILE A 486 16.63 15.68 28.19
CA ILE A 486 15.44 15.08 27.58
C ILE A 486 15.06 13.77 28.27
N SER A 487 16.04 12.92 28.59
CA SER A 487 15.78 11.65 29.29
C SER A 487 15.13 11.85 30.66
N ALA A 488 15.60 12.81 31.46
CA ALA A 488 14.99 13.13 32.75
C ALA A 488 13.55 13.64 32.61
N TYR A 489 13.26 14.41 31.56
CA TYR A 489 11.92 14.86 31.26
C TYR A 489 11.00 13.70 30.87
N VAL A 490 11.47 12.84 29.96
CA VAL A 490 10.73 11.66 29.50
C VAL A 490 10.44 10.72 30.66
N ASP A 491 11.42 10.45 31.52
CA ASP A 491 11.22 9.62 32.72
C ASP A 491 10.14 10.18 33.63
N GLU A 492 10.14 11.49 33.89
CA GLU A 492 9.08 12.11 34.70
C GLU A 492 7.71 12.01 34.02
N MET A 493 7.64 12.25 32.71
CA MET A 493 6.42 12.15 31.93
C MET A 493 5.81 10.74 31.99
N TYR A 494 6.62 9.71 31.77
CA TYR A 494 6.17 8.31 31.79
C TYR A 494 5.86 7.79 33.21
N ASN A 495 6.37 8.44 34.26
CA ASN A 495 5.99 8.16 35.63
C ASN A 495 4.64 8.80 36.01
N LYS A 496 4.38 10.03 35.56
CA LYS A 496 3.28 10.85 36.06
C LYS A 496 2.04 10.87 35.17
N SER A 497 2.18 10.75 33.85
CA SER A 497 1.06 10.95 32.93
C SER A 497 -0.08 9.95 33.16
N ILE A 498 -1.31 10.41 32.93
CA ILE A 498 -2.55 9.65 32.96
C ILE A 498 -2.56 8.59 31.84
N PHE A 499 -1.91 8.86 30.70
CA PHE A 499 -1.94 8.03 29.50
C PHE A 499 -0.97 6.84 29.53
N VAL A 500 -0.18 6.68 30.59
CA VAL A 500 0.81 5.59 30.71
C VAL A 500 0.19 4.27 31.18
N SER A 501 -1.01 4.33 31.77
CA SER A 501 -1.69 3.17 32.34
C SER A 501 -3.18 3.20 32.04
N LYS A 502 -3.71 2.02 31.70
CA LYS A 502 -5.15 1.80 31.52
C LYS A 502 -5.93 2.23 32.77
N ASP A 503 -5.46 1.86 33.95
CA ASP A 503 -6.22 2.09 35.19
C ASP A 503 -6.23 3.58 35.54
N LYS A 504 -5.09 4.27 35.44
CA LYS A 504 -5.01 5.73 35.60
C LYS A 504 -5.95 6.46 34.64
N LEU A 505 -6.00 6.04 33.38
CA LEU A 505 -6.86 6.65 32.37
C LEU A 505 -8.34 6.38 32.60
N LEU A 506 -8.71 5.17 33.03
CA LEU A 506 -10.09 4.83 33.38
C LEU A 506 -10.56 5.59 34.63
N GLU A 507 -9.70 5.74 35.64
CA GLU A 507 -9.97 6.58 36.81
C GLU A 507 -10.17 8.04 36.44
N PHE A 508 -9.35 8.57 35.52
CA PHE A 508 -9.55 9.90 34.97
C PHE A 508 -10.89 10.00 34.24
N LEU A 509 -11.21 9.05 33.35
CA LEU A 509 -12.44 9.06 32.55
C LEU A 509 -13.70 8.97 33.43
N ALA A 510 -13.65 8.27 34.56
CA ALA A 510 -14.77 8.21 35.49
C ALA A 510 -15.13 9.57 36.11
N LYS A 511 -14.17 10.49 36.20
CA LYS A 511 -14.34 11.85 36.73
C LYS A 511 -13.45 12.83 35.96
N ALA A 512 -13.77 12.97 34.67
CA ALA A 512 -12.96 13.72 33.73
C ALA A 512 -13.03 15.22 34.03
N ASP A 513 -11.86 15.85 34.12
CA ASP A 513 -11.70 17.29 34.36
C ASP A 513 -10.56 17.80 33.49
N TYR A 514 -10.85 18.79 32.64
CA TYR A 514 -9.86 19.37 31.73
C TYR A 514 -8.64 19.94 32.48
N LYS A 515 -8.81 20.37 33.74
CA LYS A 515 -7.70 20.89 34.57
C LYS A 515 -6.66 19.83 34.92
N LYS A 516 -7.03 18.55 34.89
CA LYS A 516 -6.07 17.45 35.04
C LYS A 516 -5.23 17.27 33.78
N LEU A 517 -5.85 17.42 32.60
CA LEU A 517 -5.15 17.40 31.31
C LEU A 517 -4.23 18.62 31.13
N ASP A 518 -4.64 19.80 31.61
CA ASP A 518 -3.79 21.01 31.63
C ASP A 518 -2.49 20.83 32.44
N LYS A 519 -2.38 19.78 33.26
CA LYS A 519 -1.20 19.45 34.08
C LYS A 519 -0.54 18.13 33.68
N ASP A 520 -1.09 17.40 32.72
CA ASP A 520 -0.59 16.10 32.30
C ASP A 520 0.61 16.27 31.36
N LEU A 521 1.78 15.77 31.75
CA LEU A 521 3.02 15.95 30.98
C LEU A 521 2.94 15.30 29.58
N GLY A 522 2.26 14.17 29.43
CA GLY A 522 2.08 13.50 28.14
C GLY A 522 1.19 14.32 27.20
N TYR A 523 0.07 14.83 27.72
CA TYR A 523 -0.83 15.70 26.96
C TYR A 523 -0.17 17.03 26.60
N ILE A 524 0.48 17.70 27.55
CA ILE A 524 1.19 18.97 27.32
C ILE A 524 2.27 18.80 26.24
N THR A 525 3.09 17.74 26.33
CA THR A 525 4.11 17.43 25.32
C THR A 525 3.48 17.28 23.95
N MET A 526 2.45 16.42 23.84
CA MET A 526 1.81 16.17 22.58
C MET A 526 1.18 17.41 21.97
N ILE A 527 0.47 18.23 22.75
CA ILE A 527 -0.15 19.46 22.25
C ILE A 527 0.91 20.46 21.80
N SER A 528 2.05 20.54 22.48
CA SER A 528 3.18 21.37 22.06
C SER A 528 3.72 20.92 20.69
N PHE A 529 3.99 19.63 20.51
CA PHE A 529 4.39 19.06 19.22
C PHE A 529 3.30 19.26 18.15
N TYR A 530 2.04 19.00 18.47
CA TYR A 530 0.94 19.07 17.51
C TYR A 530 0.67 20.49 17.02
N ASN A 531 0.77 21.50 17.89
CA ASN A 531 0.60 22.89 17.50
C ASN A 531 1.69 23.35 16.54
N LYS A 532 2.96 23.06 16.83
CA LYS A 532 4.08 23.38 15.93
C LYS A 532 4.02 22.54 14.64
N TYR A 533 3.61 21.28 14.73
CA TYR A 533 3.36 20.44 13.56
C TYR A 533 2.32 21.05 12.62
N LYS A 534 1.20 21.58 13.12
CA LYS A 534 0.17 22.23 12.29
C LYS A 534 0.74 23.42 11.51
N GLU A 535 1.54 24.25 12.16
CA GLU A 535 2.23 25.39 11.51
C GLU A 535 3.15 24.91 10.38
N VAL A 536 4.02 23.93 10.66
CA VAL A 536 4.91 23.34 9.64
C VAL A 536 4.13 22.67 8.52
N ALA A 537 3.04 21.96 8.85
CA ALA A 537 2.19 21.28 7.88
C ALA A 537 1.48 22.27 6.96
N GLU A 538 1.02 23.40 7.48
CA GLU A 538 0.41 24.47 6.70
C GLU A 538 1.43 25.07 5.71
N LEU A 539 2.63 25.43 6.17
CA LEU A 539 3.71 25.93 5.33
C LEU A 539 4.09 24.93 4.22
N TYR A 540 4.25 23.66 4.59
CA TYR A 540 4.54 22.58 3.65
C TYR A 540 3.43 22.36 2.62
N ASN A 541 2.17 22.33 3.05
CA ASN A 541 1.03 22.11 2.17
C ASN A 541 0.81 23.29 1.20
N ASN A 542 0.99 24.53 1.68
CA ASN A 542 0.93 25.72 0.82
C ASN A 542 2.04 25.68 -0.23
N ALA A 543 3.28 25.37 0.16
CA ALA A 543 4.38 25.21 -0.80
C ALA A 543 4.11 24.10 -1.84
N LYS A 544 3.51 22.98 -1.42
CA LYS A 544 3.12 21.89 -2.33
C LYS A 544 1.99 22.25 -3.28
N LEU A 545 1.00 23.02 -2.83
CA LEU A 545 -0.14 23.44 -3.66
C LEU A 545 0.36 24.24 -4.87
N GLU A 546 1.27 25.18 -4.64
CA GLU A 546 1.90 25.97 -5.71
C GLU A 546 2.71 25.08 -6.67
N LEU A 547 3.50 24.15 -6.14
CA LEU A 547 4.26 23.18 -6.96
C LEU A 547 3.32 22.31 -7.82
N ALA A 548 2.19 21.87 -7.27
CA ALA A 548 1.22 21.05 -7.99
C ALA A 548 0.64 21.77 -9.21
N GLY A 549 0.41 23.08 -9.11
CA GLY A 549 -0.05 23.90 -10.23
C GLY A 549 0.90 23.87 -11.44
N LYS A 550 2.20 24.00 -11.18
CA LYS A 550 3.22 23.94 -12.24
C LYS A 550 3.51 22.54 -12.72
N THR A 551 3.44 21.55 -11.83
CA THR A 551 3.55 20.13 -12.19
C THR A 551 2.41 19.72 -13.13
N ARG A 552 1.17 20.21 -12.92
CA ARG A 552 0.06 20.02 -13.87
C ARG A 552 0.41 20.49 -15.28
N LEU A 553 0.93 21.71 -15.40
CA LEU A 553 1.31 22.28 -16.71
C LEU A 553 2.47 21.52 -17.35
N PHE A 554 3.41 21.02 -16.55
CA PHE A 554 4.48 20.16 -17.05
C PHE A 554 3.91 18.86 -17.62
N VAL A 555 3.00 18.19 -16.90
CA VAL A 555 2.36 16.96 -17.37
C VAL A 555 1.52 17.19 -18.63
N ASP A 556 0.74 18.27 -18.67
CA ASP A 556 0.00 18.69 -19.86
C ASP A 556 0.94 18.85 -21.06
N GLY A 557 2.06 19.54 -20.87
CA GLY A 557 3.07 19.73 -21.91
C GLY A 557 3.77 18.44 -22.35
N ILE A 558 4.07 17.52 -21.44
CA ILE A 558 4.67 16.21 -21.76
C ILE A 558 3.71 15.36 -22.61
N ILE A 559 2.42 15.37 -22.28
CA ILE A 559 1.39 14.68 -23.06
C ILE A 559 1.22 15.36 -24.42
N GLU A 560 1.18 16.70 -24.48
CA GLU A 560 1.04 17.46 -25.72
C GLU A 560 2.26 17.28 -26.66
N GLN A 561 3.47 17.14 -26.11
CA GLN A 561 4.68 16.86 -26.87
C GLN A 561 4.62 15.49 -27.55
N ASN A 562 3.95 14.51 -26.95
CA ASN A 562 4.02 13.10 -27.33
C ASN A 562 2.62 12.53 -27.61
N LYS A 563 1.80 13.21 -28.43
CA LYS A 563 0.38 12.85 -28.69
C LYS A 563 0.17 11.44 -29.22
N ASP A 564 1.16 10.87 -29.90
CA ASP A 564 1.09 9.49 -30.43
C ASP A 564 1.44 8.42 -29.38
N LYS A 565 1.89 8.81 -28.18
CA LYS A 565 2.19 7.91 -27.07
C LYS A 565 0.96 7.72 -26.18
N LYS A 566 0.67 6.48 -25.81
CA LYS A 566 -0.31 6.14 -24.78
C LYS A 566 0.28 6.50 -23.41
N TYR A 567 -0.37 7.41 -22.70
CA TYR A 567 -0.03 7.75 -21.31
C TYR A 567 -1.00 7.08 -20.34
N TYR A 568 -0.51 6.78 -19.16
CA TYR A 568 -1.29 6.33 -18.02
C TYR A 568 -1.03 7.26 -16.82
N PRO A 569 -2.02 7.47 -15.96
CA PRO A 569 -1.88 8.41 -14.86
C PRO A 569 -1.15 7.79 -13.67
N ASN A 570 -0.54 8.65 -12.85
CA ASN A 570 -0.01 8.25 -11.54
C ASN A 570 -1.04 7.46 -10.72
N ALA A 571 -0.62 6.41 -10.02
CA ALA A 571 -1.48 5.68 -9.10
C ALA A 571 -1.96 6.58 -7.96
N ASN A 572 -3.20 6.34 -7.51
CA ASN A 572 -3.89 7.17 -6.51
C ASN A 572 -4.95 6.36 -5.74
N SER A 573 -4.66 5.09 -5.44
CA SER A 573 -5.52 4.15 -4.69
C SER A 573 -6.88 3.86 -5.35
N THR A 574 -6.94 4.00 -6.69
CA THR A 574 -8.08 3.63 -7.52
C THR A 574 -7.81 2.31 -8.25
N MET A 575 -8.85 1.63 -8.71
CA MET A 575 -8.68 0.37 -9.45
C MET A 575 -7.91 0.63 -10.75
N ARG A 576 -6.84 -0.14 -10.98
CA ARG A 576 -6.03 -0.14 -12.19
C ARG A 576 -5.89 -1.54 -12.76
N LEU A 577 -5.55 -1.59 -14.04
CA LEU A 577 -5.15 -2.78 -14.79
C LEU A 577 -3.67 -2.62 -15.18
N THR A 578 -2.89 -3.66 -14.96
CA THR A 578 -1.58 -3.86 -15.61
C THR A 578 -1.56 -5.24 -16.26
N TYR A 579 -0.75 -5.42 -17.29
CA TYR A 579 -0.65 -6.70 -17.99
C TYR A 579 0.75 -6.88 -18.58
N GLY A 580 1.11 -8.13 -18.79
CA GLY A 580 2.48 -8.54 -18.97
C GLY A 580 2.59 -10.02 -19.28
N LYS A 581 3.80 -10.54 -19.11
CA LYS A 581 4.15 -11.95 -19.27
C LYS A 581 5.03 -12.45 -18.14
N ILE A 582 4.94 -13.74 -17.91
CA ILE A 582 5.84 -14.46 -17.02
C ILE A 582 7.22 -14.50 -17.66
N SER A 583 8.22 -13.97 -16.96
CA SER A 583 9.55 -13.81 -17.55
C SER A 583 10.67 -13.79 -16.52
N ASP A 584 11.75 -14.48 -16.87
CA ASP A 584 13.06 -14.39 -16.21
C ASP A 584 13.57 -12.95 -16.21
N TYR A 585 14.56 -12.64 -15.37
CA TYR A 585 15.26 -11.36 -15.44
C TYR A 585 16.73 -11.45 -15.02
N ASN A 586 17.50 -10.44 -15.44
CA ASN A 586 18.93 -10.36 -15.19
C ASN A 586 19.25 -9.03 -14.47
N PRO A 587 19.42 -9.02 -13.14
CA PRO A 587 19.74 -7.80 -12.40
C PRO A 587 21.16 -7.26 -12.69
N SER A 588 22.04 -8.09 -13.24
CA SER A 588 23.38 -7.70 -13.70
C SER A 588 23.88 -8.68 -14.77
N PRO A 589 24.98 -8.37 -15.49
CA PRO A 589 25.58 -9.32 -16.44
C PRO A 589 26.05 -10.65 -15.82
N SER A 590 26.31 -10.68 -14.51
CA SER A 590 26.80 -11.86 -13.79
C SER A 590 25.73 -12.63 -13.04
N LYS A 591 24.47 -12.16 -13.04
CA LYS A 591 23.39 -12.74 -12.25
C LYS A 591 22.14 -12.85 -13.11
N SER A 592 21.56 -14.04 -13.14
CA SER A 592 20.34 -14.36 -13.87
C SER A 592 19.39 -15.10 -12.94
N PHE A 593 18.11 -14.79 -13.03
CA PHE A 593 17.07 -15.42 -12.22
C PHE A 593 15.96 -15.98 -13.10
N GLY A 594 15.61 -17.24 -12.85
CA GLY A 594 14.45 -17.88 -13.43
C GLY A 594 13.14 -17.29 -12.91
N TYR A 595 12.05 -17.57 -13.63
CA TYR A 595 10.73 -17.02 -13.35
C TYR A 595 9.96 -17.69 -12.20
N TYR A 596 10.45 -18.79 -11.62
CA TYR A 596 9.75 -19.48 -10.53
C TYR A 596 10.72 -20.03 -9.48
N THR A 597 10.17 -20.33 -8.32
CA THR A 597 10.81 -21.02 -7.20
C THR A 597 10.00 -22.23 -6.75
N THR A 598 10.59 -23.08 -5.93
CA THR A 598 10.00 -24.34 -5.48
C THR A 598 10.04 -24.51 -3.97
N LEU A 599 9.25 -25.46 -3.47
CA LEU A 599 9.30 -25.91 -2.08
C LEU A 599 10.68 -26.49 -1.73
N LYS A 600 11.42 -27.01 -2.72
CA LYS A 600 12.81 -27.42 -2.51
C LYS A 600 13.68 -26.21 -2.13
N ASP A 601 13.56 -25.11 -2.86
CA ASP A 601 14.33 -23.88 -2.59
C ASP A 601 14.02 -23.33 -1.17
N LEU A 602 12.75 -23.44 -0.75
CA LEU A 602 12.32 -23.11 0.61
C LEU A 602 13.05 -23.97 1.66
N ILE A 603 13.06 -25.30 1.46
CA ILE A 603 13.71 -26.25 2.37
C ILE A 603 15.23 -26.04 2.39
N ASP A 604 15.85 -25.75 1.25
CA ASP A 604 17.28 -25.45 1.16
C ASP A 604 17.67 -24.18 1.93
N LYS A 605 16.72 -23.25 2.13
CA LYS A 605 16.90 -22.02 2.93
C LYS A 605 16.67 -22.22 4.44
N GLU A 606 16.16 -23.37 4.89
CA GLU A 606 15.86 -23.63 6.31
C GLU A 606 17.05 -23.27 7.21
N ASN A 607 16.82 -22.44 8.22
CA ASN A 607 17.85 -22.05 9.18
C ASN A 607 17.27 -21.87 10.59
N HIS A 608 17.65 -22.74 11.52
CA HIS A 608 17.17 -22.70 12.91
C HIS A 608 17.73 -21.52 13.72
N ASP A 609 18.84 -20.92 13.29
CA ASP A 609 19.45 -19.76 13.96
C ASP A 609 18.86 -18.43 13.48
N ASN A 610 18.00 -18.46 12.45
CA ASN A 610 17.32 -17.29 11.92
C ASN A 610 15.81 -17.54 11.77
N SER A 611 15.01 -16.88 12.61
CA SER A 611 13.55 -17.00 12.62
C SER A 611 12.88 -16.66 11.29
N ASP A 612 13.55 -15.89 10.41
CA ASP A 612 13.03 -15.62 9.07
C ASP A 612 12.91 -16.89 8.22
N PHE A 613 13.72 -17.92 8.50
CA PHE A 613 13.80 -19.15 7.70
C PHE A 613 13.42 -20.41 8.49
N GLU A 614 12.54 -20.28 9.48
CA GLU A 614 11.93 -21.44 10.14
C GLU A 614 11.00 -22.17 9.17
N VAL A 615 11.06 -23.51 9.17
CA VAL A 615 10.16 -24.37 8.38
C VAL A 615 9.27 -25.20 9.29
N PRO A 616 7.93 -25.17 9.13
CA PRO A 616 7.06 -26.00 9.95
C PRO A 616 7.31 -27.49 9.72
N PRO A 617 7.37 -28.33 10.77
CA PRO A 617 7.63 -29.77 10.65
C PRO A 617 6.68 -30.49 9.68
N LYS A 618 5.39 -30.10 9.67
CA LYS A 618 4.40 -30.67 8.75
C LYS A 618 4.69 -30.34 7.28
N LEU A 619 5.19 -29.14 6.98
CA LEU A 619 5.55 -28.76 5.61
C LEU A 619 6.76 -29.58 5.13
N LYS A 620 7.75 -29.78 6.01
CA LYS A 620 8.91 -30.63 5.76
C LYS A 620 8.51 -32.09 5.49
N GLN A 621 7.59 -32.64 6.27
CA GLN A 621 7.05 -33.98 6.04
C GLN A 621 6.37 -34.11 4.67
N LEU A 622 5.56 -33.13 4.27
CA LEU A 622 4.91 -33.11 2.95
C LEU A 622 5.95 -33.02 1.81
N TYR A 623 7.02 -32.28 2.01
CA TYR A 623 8.14 -32.22 1.07
C TYR A 623 8.86 -33.56 0.93
N GLU A 624 9.26 -34.19 2.05
CA GLU A 624 10.00 -35.45 2.08
C GLU A 624 9.21 -36.62 1.48
N SER A 625 7.90 -36.66 1.75
CA SER A 625 6.98 -37.67 1.21
C SER A 625 6.52 -37.37 -0.23
N LYS A 626 6.81 -36.17 -0.75
CA LYS A 626 6.29 -35.65 -2.03
C LYS A 626 4.76 -35.73 -2.14
N ASP A 627 4.04 -35.58 -1.03
CA ASP A 627 2.57 -35.60 -1.01
C ASP A 627 1.97 -34.28 -1.51
N TYR A 628 2.21 -33.97 -2.78
CA TYR A 628 1.76 -32.74 -3.44
C TYR A 628 0.37 -32.86 -4.07
N GLY A 629 -0.15 -34.09 -4.21
CA GLY A 629 -1.42 -34.36 -4.90
C GLY A 629 -1.45 -33.76 -6.32
N LYS A 630 -2.57 -33.13 -6.68
CA LYS A 630 -2.77 -32.51 -8.00
C LYS A 630 -2.09 -31.13 -8.17
N TYR A 631 -1.38 -30.65 -7.15
CA TYR A 631 -0.84 -29.29 -7.10
C TYR A 631 0.63 -29.20 -7.53
N SER A 632 1.30 -30.32 -7.80
CA SER A 632 2.64 -30.28 -8.40
C SER A 632 2.59 -29.93 -9.89
N THR A 633 3.67 -29.35 -10.39
CA THR A 633 3.96 -29.18 -11.82
C THR A 633 5.27 -29.89 -12.10
N ASP A 634 5.28 -30.84 -13.04
CA ASP A 634 6.47 -31.63 -13.40
C ASP A 634 7.12 -32.37 -12.20
N GLY A 635 6.31 -32.77 -11.21
CA GLY A 635 6.77 -33.44 -9.99
C GLY A 635 7.33 -32.50 -8.91
N GLU A 636 7.33 -31.18 -9.15
CA GLU A 636 7.78 -30.17 -8.20
C GLU A 636 6.60 -29.36 -7.64
N MET A 637 6.69 -28.96 -6.38
CA MET A 637 5.79 -27.96 -5.80
C MET A 637 6.37 -26.57 -6.04
N ARG A 638 5.85 -25.82 -7.00
CA ARG A 638 6.24 -24.43 -7.22
C ARG A 638 5.62 -23.55 -6.13
N THR A 639 6.38 -22.61 -5.59
CA THR A 639 5.97 -21.74 -4.49
C THR A 639 5.55 -20.36 -4.98
N CYS A 640 6.43 -19.73 -5.76
CA CYS A 640 6.22 -18.39 -6.30
C CYS A 640 6.65 -18.33 -7.76
N PHE A 641 6.19 -17.30 -8.45
CA PHE A 641 6.69 -16.92 -9.77
C PHE A 641 6.84 -15.40 -9.88
N ILE A 642 7.38 -14.96 -11.02
CA ILE A 642 7.49 -13.54 -11.38
C ILE A 642 6.95 -13.25 -12.78
N SER A 643 6.41 -12.05 -12.92
CA SER A 643 5.99 -11.48 -14.20
C SER A 643 6.51 -10.05 -14.38
N ASN A 644 6.49 -9.52 -15.59
CA ASN A 644 6.88 -8.13 -15.87
C ASN A 644 5.72 -7.12 -15.72
N ASN A 645 4.66 -7.48 -14.98
CA ASN A 645 3.55 -6.58 -14.67
C ASN A 645 4.02 -5.36 -13.84
N ASP A 646 3.39 -4.20 -14.05
CA ASP A 646 3.69 -2.96 -13.32
C ASP A 646 3.01 -2.95 -11.95
N GLN A 647 3.80 -3.07 -10.87
CA GLN A 647 3.30 -3.22 -9.52
C GLN A 647 3.90 -2.19 -8.56
N THR A 648 3.09 -1.72 -7.62
CA THR A 648 3.50 -0.89 -6.48
C THR A 648 2.67 -1.26 -5.25
N GLY A 649 3.00 -0.68 -4.09
CA GLY A 649 2.24 -0.85 -2.86
C GLY A 649 0.74 -0.54 -3.05
N GLY A 650 -0.13 -1.27 -2.37
CA GLY A 650 -1.60 -1.24 -2.57
C GLY A 650 -2.12 -2.36 -3.49
N MET A 651 -1.27 -2.86 -4.40
CA MET A 651 -1.58 -4.04 -5.22
C MET A 651 -1.32 -5.38 -4.53
N SER A 652 -0.81 -5.37 -3.30
CA SER A 652 -0.73 -6.57 -2.47
C SER A 652 -2.09 -7.28 -2.36
N GLY A 653 -2.14 -8.55 -2.73
CA GLY A 653 -3.33 -9.40 -2.72
C GLY A 653 -4.12 -9.35 -4.02
N SER A 654 -3.61 -8.63 -5.04
CA SER A 654 -4.26 -8.58 -6.35
C SER A 654 -4.22 -9.95 -7.03
N PRO A 655 -5.32 -10.36 -7.69
CA PRO A 655 -5.33 -11.59 -8.47
C PRO A 655 -4.45 -11.45 -9.71
N VAL A 656 -3.67 -12.48 -9.99
CA VAL A 656 -2.89 -12.62 -11.21
C VAL A 656 -3.65 -13.56 -12.11
N ILE A 657 -4.13 -13.05 -13.24
CA ILE A 657 -5.14 -13.68 -14.09
C ILE A 657 -4.50 -14.03 -15.44
N ASN A 658 -4.71 -15.26 -15.92
CA ASN A 658 -4.21 -15.70 -17.22
C ASN A 658 -5.06 -15.17 -18.40
N GLY A 659 -4.67 -15.51 -19.63
CA GLY A 659 -5.37 -15.09 -20.84
C GLY A 659 -6.84 -15.54 -20.95
N ASN A 660 -7.26 -16.53 -20.15
CA ASN A 660 -8.62 -17.07 -20.14
C ASN A 660 -9.48 -16.54 -18.99
N GLY A 661 -8.99 -15.58 -18.20
CA GLY A 661 -9.75 -15.05 -17.06
C GLY A 661 -9.71 -15.94 -15.81
N GLU A 662 -8.75 -16.85 -15.71
CA GLU A 662 -8.58 -17.74 -14.56
C GLU A 662 -7.44 -17.24 -13.64
N LEU A 663 -7.64 -17.37 -12.33
CA LEU A 663 -6.64 -17.04 -11.32
C LEU A 663 -5.49 -18.05 -11.38
N VAL A 664 -4.27 -17.55 -11.53
CA VAL A 664 -3.02 -18.34 -11.56
C VAL A 664 -2.03 -17.95 -10.46
N GLY A 665 -2.23 -16.81 -9.80
CA GLY A 665 -1.40 -16.41 -8.66
C GLY A 665 -1.96 -15.23 -7.89
N VAL A 666 -1.25 -14.85 -6.82
CA VAL A 666 -1.58 -13.69 -5.98
C VAL A 666 -0.35 -12.80 -5.87
N ALA A 667 -0.45 -11.58 -6.40
CA ALA A 667 0.63 -10.61 -6.33
C ALA A 667 0.86 -10.18 -4.86
N PHE A 668 2.12 -10.13 -4.42
CA PHE A 668 2.43 -9.74 -3.05
C PHE A 668 3.64 -8.82 -2.88
N ASP A 669 4.58 -8.83 -3.83
CA ASP A 669 5.80 -8.03 -3.71
C ASP A 669 6.38 -7.66 -5.09
N ILE A 670 7.47 -6.90 -5.10
CA ILE A 670 8.33 -6.64 -6.26
C ILE A 670 9.77 -7.01 -5.91
N ASN A 671 10.62 -7.21 -6.92
CA ASN A 671 12.05 -7.47 -6.71
C ASN A 671 12.83 -6.21 -6.28
N TRP A 672 14.09 -6.39 -5.87
CA TRP A 672 14.88 -5.29 -5.28
C TRP A 672 15.12 -4.16 -6.26
N GLU A 673 15.46 -4.52 -7.50
CA GLU A 673 15.73 -3.59 -8.58
C GLU A 673 14.48 -2.79 -9.01
N ALA A 674 13.29 -3.25 -8.60
CA ALA A 674 12.01 -2.61 -8.86
C ALA A 674 11.60 -1.55 -7.82
N THR A 675 12.34 -1.37 -6.73
CA THR A 675 11.98 -0.39 -5.69
C THR A 675 11.95 1.07 -6.19
N SER A 676 12.53 1.37 -7.36
CA SER A 676 12.40 2.68 -8.03
C SER A 676 11.11 2.87 -8.83
N VAL A 677 10.32 1.81 -9.03
CA VAL A 677 9.15 1.79 -9.92
C VAL A 677 8.22 2.96 -9.65
N PRO A 678 7.85 3.32 -8.40
CA PRO A 678 6.96 4.45 -8.21
C PRO A 678 7.42 5.77 -8.88
N ILE A 679 8.71 5.95 -9.19
CA ILE A 679 9.25 7.10 -9.90
C ILE A 679 9.52 6.84 -11.40
N LEU A 680 10.00 5.65 -11.75
CA LEU A 680 10.33 5.28 -13.13
C LEU A 680 10.30 3.76 -13.31
N PHE A 681 9.58 3.28 -14.32
CA PHE A 681 9.55 1.87 -14.70
C PHE A 681 10.78 1.53 -15.53
N ASP A 682 11.43 0.41 -15.24
CA ASP A 682 12.51 -0.11 -16.08
C ASP A 682 12.17 -1.53 -16.52
N GLU A 683 11.88 -1.71 -17.81
CA GLU A 683 11.42 -2.96 -18.41
C GLU A 683 12.39 -4.14 -18.21
N ASN A 684 13.68 -3.85 -18.01
CA ASN A 684 14.70 -4.88 -17.86
C ASN A 684 14.74 -5.46 -16.44
N TYR A 685 14.28 -4.69 -15.45
CA TYR A 685 14.48 -5.01 -14.04
C TYR A 685 13.18 -5.18 -13.26
N GLN A 686 12.08 -4.56 -13.70
CA GLN A 686 10.81 -4.61 -13.01
C GLN A 686 10.19 -6.00 -13.05
N ARG A 687 9.97 -6.62 -11.90
CA ARG A 687 9.21 -7.86 -11.74
C ARG A 687 8.23 -7.74 -10.58
N SER A 688 6.98 -8.08 -10.86
CA SER A 688 5.99 -8.44 -9.85
C SER A 688 6.32 -9.85 -9.35
N ILE A 689 6.17 -10.06 -8.04
CA ILE A 689 6.36 -11.36 -7.38
C ILE A 689 4.99 -11.87 -6.93
N GLU A 690 4.68 -13.10 -7.33
CA GLU A 690 3.39 -13.73 -7.12
C GLU A 690 3.52 -15.05 -6.35
N VAL A 691 2.57 -15.32 -5.46
CA VAL A 691 2.36 -16.69 -4.92
C VAL A 691 1.73 -17.54 -6.03
N ASP A 692 2.28 -18.72 -6.30
CA ASP A 692 1.66 -19.68 -7.23
C ASP A 692 0.34 -20.18 -6.62
N ILE A 693 -0.76 -20.08 -7.38
CA ILE A 693 -2.08 -20.47 -6.87
C ILE A 693 -2.14 -21.95 -6.47
N LYS A 694 -1.32 -22.81 -7.11
CA LYS A 694 -1.22 -24.22 -6.76
C LYS A 694 -0.55 -24.42 -5.41
N TYR A 695 0.43 -23.58 -5.05
CA TYR A 695 1.03 -23.59 -3.70
C TYR A 695 0.01 -23.21 -2.64
N MET A 696 -0.77 -22.15 -2.89
CA MET A 696 -1.86 -21.76 -2.00
C MET A 696 -2.83 -22.93 -1.77
N LEU A 697 -3.31 -23.57 -2.85
CA LEU A 697 -4.22 -24.71 -2.74
C LEU A 697 -3.58 -25.91 -2.02
N PHE A 698 -2.29 -26.18 -2.26
CA PHE A 698 -1.54 -27.20 -1.54
C PHE A 698 -1.48 -26.92 -0.03
N ILE A 699 -1.24 -25.66 0.37
CA ILE A 699 -1.24 -25.29 1.79
C ILE A 699 -2.64 -25.43 2.40
N ILE A 700 -3.70 -25.02 1.70
CA ILE A 700 -5.09 -25.15 2.20
C ILE A 700 -5.48 -26.64 2.34
N ASP A 701 -5.16 -27.46 1.33
CA ASP A 701 -5.58 -28.86 1.29
C ASP A 701 -4.66 -29.75 2.14
N LYS A 702 -3.38 -29.85 1.77
CA LYS A 702 -2.42 -30.81 2.35
C LYS A 702 -1.86 -30.36 3.69
N TYR A 703 -1.51 -29.08 3.81
CA TYR A 703 -0.96 -28.56 5.06
C TYR A 703 -2.04 -28.28 6.11
N ALA A 704 -3.14 -27.64 5.75
CA ALA A 704 -4.18 -27.26 6.71
C ALA A 704 -5.30 -28.31 6.86
N GLY A 705 -5.55 -29.14 5.84
CA GLY A 705 -6.69 -30.07 5.85
C GLY A 705 -8.04 -29.36 5.70
N ALA A 706 -8.06 -28.13 5.22
CA ALA A 706 -9.26 -27.27 5.13
C ALA A 706 -10.11 -27.62 3.90
N THR A 707 -10.56 -28.88 3.82
CA THR A 707 -11.33 -29.40 2.68
C THR A 707 -12.68 -28.72 2.47
N ASN A 708 -13.25 -28.10 3.51
CA ASN A 708 -14.44 -27.25 3.44
C ASN A 708 -14.20 -26.03 2.53
N ILE A 709 -13.02 -25.44 2.58
CA ILE A 709 -12.63 -24.30 1.74
C ILE A 709 -12.42 -24.77 0.30
N ILE A 710 -11.69 -25.87 0.08
CA ILE A 710 -11.43 -26.41 -1.27
C ILE A 710 -12.73 -26.71 -2.03
N LYS A 711 -13.75 -27.24 -1.33
CA LYS A 711 -15.06 -27.55 -1.92
C LYS A 711 -15.85 -26.33 -2.42
N GLU A 712 -15.50 -25.14 -1.93
CA GLU A 712 -16.16 -23.89 -2.29
C GLU A 712 -15.60 -23.28 -3.60
N LEU A 713 -14.41 -23.73 -4.02
CA LEU A 713 -13.67 -23.14 -5.12
C LEU A 713 -14.08 -23.73 -6.47
N THR A 714 -14.11 -22.89 -7.50
CA THR A 714 -14.27 -23.35 -8.89
C THR A 714 -12.90 -23.62 -9.49
N LEU A 715 -12.50 -24.90 -9.53
CA LEU A 715 -11.21 -25.31 -10.09
C LEU A 715 -11.35 -25.65 -11.59
N LYS A 716 -10.39 -25.20 -12.40
CA LYS A 716 -10.28 -25.45 -13.85
C LYS A 716 -9.05 -26.30 -14.13
N GLU A 717 -9.26 -27.44 -14.79
CA GLU A 717 -8.21 -28.39 -15.18
C GLU A 717 -7.61 -28.08 -16.54
#